data_AF-A0A6V7VRE5-F1
#
_entry.id   AF-A0A6V7VRE5-F1
#
_cell.length_a   1.000
_cell.length_b   1.000
_cell.length_c   1.000
_cell.angle_alpha   90.00
_cell.angle_beta   90.00
_cell.angle_gamma   90.00
#
_symmetry.space_group_name_H-M   'P 1'
#
loop_
_entity.id
_entity.type
_entity.pdbx_description
1 polymer ?
#
loop_
_entity_poly.entity_id
_entity_poly.type
_entity_poly.pdbx_seq_one_letter_code
_entity_poly.pdbx_strand_id
1 'polypeptide(L)'
;MGEYYQQQKGGGGGYGQVSYGYPAMHCNISRAYMDLTEMERKCLEQRKYWCFLLSSIVTFCVSMLLVVIWRISTHLFLQPRERGGGGGGLSEPLIQDVESYKQGGIIKTIAATTNQEMRKEPVQIGWMTEAKDWAGELISGQSMTGRILVVLVFLLSIGSLIIYFVDTYRDSFQVETCVPWSESPTQQIDLGFNIFFLIYFFIRFIAASDKVWFLLDRYSFVDFFTIPPSFVAIYLERNWIGLRFLRALRLMTVPDILQYLNILKTSSSIRLTQLLSIFISTCLAGAGVIHLLENSGDPWKDFVNSHRISYPDCVYILLVTMSTVGYGDIYCTTVLGRGFMVFFILGGLAMFASFVPEIAELIGNRQKYGGEYKGEHGKRHIVVCGHINYESVSHFLQDFLHEDREDVDVEVVFLHRVVPDLELEGLFKRHFTKVEFFTGTVMDSIDLQRVKVDEADACLVLANKYSSDPDAEDAANIMRVISIKNYSSEIRVIVQLMQYHNKAYLLNIPSWDWRRGDDVICLAELKLGFIAQSCLAPGFSTMMANLFAMRSFKTSPHTPEWLNEYLRGSGMEMYTETMSSSFIGMRFPDAADLLFTRLGLLLLAIELKDEDKKECSIAINPGPVTVILPQTQGFFIAQSADEVKR
;
A
#
# COMPACT_ATOMS: atom_id res chain seq x y z
N MET A 1 1.44 -63.62 16.91
CA MET A 1 -0.02 -63.87 17.00
C MET A 1 -0.51 -63.76 15.57
N GLY A 2 -0.57 -64.83 14.77
CA GLY A 2 -1.50 -65.97 14.90
C GLY A 2 -2.94 -65.46 14.75
N GLU A 3 -3.83 -65.92 13.89
CA GLU A 3 -3.96 -67.06 12.96
C GLU A 3 -5.16 -66.70 12.06
N TYR A 4 -5.27 -67.24 10.84
CA TYR A 4 -6.38 -68.12 10.41
C TYR A 4 -6.40 -68.31 8.87
N TYR A 5 -6.36 -69.60 8.52
CA TYR A 5 -6.64 -70.27 7.25
C TYR A 5 -8.00 -69.83 6.63
N GLN A 6 -8.32 -69.98 5.34
CA GLN A 6 -8.23 -71.21 4.54
C GLN A 6 -8.56 -70.98 3.05
N GLN A 7 -7.99 -71.88 2.23
CA GLN A 7 -8.10 -72.03 0.78
C GLN A 7 -9.51 -72.26 0.22
N GLN A 8 -9.72 -71.89 -1.06
CA GLN A 8 -10.21 -72.87 -2.03
C GLN A 8 -9.71 -72.58 -3.47
N LYS A 9 -9.23 -73.66 -4.10
CA LYS A 9 -8.62 -73.77 -5.42
C LYS A 9 -9.67 -73.83 -6.54
N GLY A 10 -9.33 -73.30 -7.71
CA GLY A 10 -9.89 -73.69 -9.01
C GLY A 10 -8.89 -73.31 -10.11
N GLY A 11 -8.17 -74.30 -10.64
CA GLY A 11 -7.12 -74.12 -11.65
C GLY A 11 -7.63 -74.18 -13.10
N GLY A 12 -6.75 -73.79 -14.02
CA GLY A 12 -6.92 -74.02 -15.47
C GLY A 12 -6.13 -73.00 -16.28
N GLY A 13 -4.96 -73.40 -16.79
CA GLY A 13 -3.99 -72.52 -17.45
C GLY A 13 -4.25 -72.19 -18.92
N GLY A 14 -3.26 -71.54 -19.54
CA GLY A 14 -3.16 -71.39 -20.99
C GLY A 14 -2.75 -69.98 -21.40
N TYR A 15 -1.49 -69.84 -21.81
CA TYR A 15 -0.80 -68.63 -22.25
C TYR A 15 -1.51 -67.84 -23.37
N GLY A 16 -1.43 -66.50 -23.29
CA GLY A 16 -1.74 -65.59 -24.39
C GLY A 16 -1.34 -64.14 -24.09
N GLN A 17 -0.10 -63.79 -24.48
CA GLN A 17 0.44 -62.44 -24.73
C GLN A 17 0.09 -61.28 -23.78
N VAL A 18 1.11 -60.87 -23.01
CA VAL A 18 1.17 -59.56 -22.34
C VAL A 18 1.27 -58.46 -23.41
N SER A 19 0.17 -57.75 -23.63
CA SER A 19 0.18 -56.39 -24.15
C SER A 19 -0.10 -55.46 -22.97
N TYR A 20 0.80 -54.53 -22.70
CA TYR A 20 0.65 -53.52 -21.65
C TYR A 20 -0.55 -52.62 -22.01
N GLY A 21 -1.75 -53.01 -21.58
CA GLY A 21 -2.90 -52.14 -21.54
C GLY A 21 -2.73 -51.16 -20.39
N TYR A 22 -2.57 -49.88 -20.71
CA TYR A 22 -2.97 -48.84 -19.78
C TYR A 22 -4.43 -49.12 -19.37
N PRO A 23 -4.79 -49.11 -18.08
CA PRO A 23 -6.18 -49.23 -17.69
C PRO A 23 -6.94 -48.11 -18.37
N ALA A 24 -8.02 -48.47 -19.08
CA ALA A 24 -8.91 -47.52 -19.71
C ALA A 24 -9.18 -46.40 -18.71
N MET A 25 -8.77 -45.17 -19.06
CA MET A 25 -9.21 -43.98 -18.36
C MET A 25 -10.73 -44.06 -18.32
N HIS A 26 -11.27 -44.36 -17.14
CA HIS A 26 -12.65 -44.05 -16.83
C HIS A 26 -12.75 -42.54 -16.95
N CYS A 27 -13.08 -42.08 -18.16
CA CYS A 27 -13.61 -40.76 -18.39
C CYS A 27 -14.77 -40.67 -17.41
N ASN A 28 -14.60 -39.83 -16.39
CA ASN A 28 -15.67 -39.51 -15.46
C ASN A 28 -16.71 -38.79 -16.32
N ILE A 29 -17.61 -39.56 -16.92
CA ILE A 29 -18.72 -39.07 -17.72
C ILE A 29 -19.43 -38.10 -16.78
N SER A 30 -19.26 -36.82 -17.08
CA SER A 30 -19.97 -35.69 -16.50
C SER A 30 -21.42 -36.12 -16.35
N ARG A 31 -21.85 -36.27 -15.09
CA ARG A 31 -23.22 -36.58 -14.62
C ARG A 31 -24.21 -36.79 -15.77
N ALA A 32 -24.25 -38.02 -16.29
CA ALA A 32 -25.17 -38.40 -17.33
C ALA A 32 -26.62 -38.40 -16.79
N TYR A 33 -27.47 -37.64 -17.48
CA TYR A 33 -28.92 -37.82 -17.61
C TYR A 33 -29.74 -37.91 -16.31
N MET A 34 -30.15 -36.76 -15.77
CA MET A 34 -31.49 -36.71 -15.17
C MET A 34 -32.51 -36.63 -16.30
N ASP A 35 -33.35 -37.65 -16.41
CA ASP A 35 -34.50 -37.67 -17.32
C ASP A 35 -35.35 -36.42 -17.06
N LEU A 36 -35.56 -35.62 -18.11
CA LEU A 36 -36.49 -34.50 -18.04
C LEU A 36 -37.88 -35.03 -17.72
N THR A 37 -38.58 -34.37 -16.79
CA THR A 37 -40.00 -34.65 -16.56
C THR A 37 -40.81 -34.33 -17.82
N GLU A 38 -41.93 -35.02 -18.03
CA GLU A 38 -42.75 -34.86 -19.25
C GLU A 38 -43.29 -33.42 -19.43
N MET A 39 -43.51 -32.71 -18.32
CA MET A 39 -43.91 -31.29 -18.30
C MET A 39 -42.78 -30.36 -18.78
N GLU A 40 -41.55 -30.65 -18.41
CA GLU A 40 -40.37 -29.91 -18.85
C GLU A 40 -40.05 -30.15 -20.34
N ARG A 41 -40.24 -31.39 -20.84
CA ARG A 41 -40.14 -31.67 -22.28
C ARG A 41 -41.16 -30.87 -23.09
N LYS A 42 -42.44 -30.84 -22.67
CA LYS A 42 -43.50 -30.06 -23.34
C LYS A 42 -43.23 -28.54 -23.32
N CYS A 43 -42.59 -28.03 -22.26
CA CYS A 43 -42.16 -26.62 -22.20
C CYS A 43 -41.07 -26.30 -23.24
N LEU A 44 -40.12 -27.22 -23.44
CA LEU A 44 -38.97 -27.07 -24.35
C LEU A 44 -39.28 -27.41 -25.82
N GLU A 45 -40.39 -28.10 -26.11
CA GLU A 45 -40.85 -28.37 -27.49
C GLU A 45 -41.24 -27.09 -28.26
N GLN A 46 -41.66 -26.03 -27.55
CA GLN A 46 -41.89 -24.70 -28.11
C GLN A 46 -41.08 -23.64 -27.36
N ARG A 47 -39.80 -23.49 -27.72
CA ARG A 47 -38.91 -22.46 -27.16
C ARG A 47 -39.35 -21.05 -27.56
N LYS A 48 -39.41 -20.12 -26.60
CA LYS A 48 -39.81 -18.71 -26.84
C LYS A 48 -38.68 -17.71 -26.58
N TYR A 49 -37.42 -18.14 -26.54
CA TYR A 49 -36.25 -17.25 -26.37
C TYR A 49 -36.25 -16.02 -27.29
N TRP A 50 -36.73 -16.14 -28.54
CA TRP A 50 -36.85 -15.02 -29.47
C TRP A 50 -37.75 -13.91 -28.95
N CYS A 51 -38.83 -14.21 -28.21
CA CYS A 51 -39.72 -13.19 -27.65
C CYS A 51 -39.01 -12.32 -26.59
N PHE A 52 -38.12 -12.93 -25.80
CA PHE A 52 -37.33 -12.22 -24.79
C PHE A 52 -36.19 -11.40 -25.41
N LEU A 53 -35.55 -11.91 -26.45
CA LEU A 53 -34.51 -11.16 -27.18
C LEU A 53 -35.14 -9.99 -27.94
N LEU A 54 -36.27 -10.24 -28.62
CA LEU A 54 -36.99 -9.23 -29.37
C LEU A 54 -37.50 -8.11 -28.46
N SER A 55 -37.94 -8.40 -27.24
CA SER A 55 -38.36 -7.34 -26.31
C SER A 55 -37.22 -6.39 -25.94
N SER A 56 -36.01 -6.89 -25.76
CA SER A 56 -34.81 -6.07 -25.50
C SER A 56 -34.43 -5.23 -26.72
N ILE A 57 -34.44 -5.83 -27.92
CA ILE A 57 -34.11 -5.14 -29.18
C ILE A 57 -35.17 -4.07 -29.50
N VAL A 58 -36.45 -4.39 -29.38
CA VAL A 58 -37.56 -3.47 -29.65
C VAL A 58 -37.53 -2.30 -28.67
N THR A 59 -37.31 -2.55 -27.38
CA THR A 59 -37.21 -1.45 -26.39
C THR A 59 -36.01 -0.54 -26.65
N PHE A 60 -34.86 -1.10 -27.06
CA PHE A 60 -33.71 -0.30 -27.51
C PHE A 60 -34.02 0.52 -28.77
N CYS A 61 -34.57 -0.09 -29.83
CA CYS A 61 -34.90 0.60 -31.07
C CYS A 61 -35.97 1.69 -30.87
N VAL A 62 -37.02 1.40 -30.09
CA VAL A 62 -38.09 2.36 -29.77
C VAL A 62 -37.55 3.52 -28.94
N SER A 63 -36.75 3.26 -27.90
CA SER A 63 -36.14 4.33 -27.11
C SER A 63 -35.21 5.22 -27.95
N MET A 64 -34.42 4.63 -28.84
CA MET A 64 -33.59 5.37 -29.79
C MET A 64 -34.43 6.22 -30.76
N LEU A 65 -35.47 5.64 -31.36
CA LEU A 65 -36.36 6.37 -32.26
C LEU A 65 -37.05 7.54 -31.55
N LEU A 66 -37.54 7.35 -30.32
CA LEU A 66 -38.16 8.41 -29.53
C LEU A 66 -37.19 9.56 -29.24
N VAL A 67 -35.94 9.27 -28.89
CA VAL A 67 -34.92 10.31 -28.65
C VAL A 67 -34.54 11.04 -29.93
N VAL A 68 -34.42 10.33 -31.05
CA VAL A 68 -34.12 10.93 -32.36
C VAL A 68 -35.29 11.77 -32.86
N ILE A 69 -36.53 11.28 -32.76
CA ILE A 69 -37.74 12.03 -33.09
C ILE A 69 -37.86 13.27 -32.21
N TRP A 70 -37.61 13.15 -30.91
CA TRP A 70 -37.57 14.29 -29.99
C TRP A 70 -36.51 15.31 -30.41
N ARG A 71 -35.29 14.86 -30.75
CA ARG A 71 -34.20 15.73 -31.20
C ARG A 71 -34.52 16.42 -32.54
N ILE A 72 -35.12 15.71 -33.48
CA ILE A 72 -35.56 16.26 -34.76
C ILE A 72 -36.70 17.24 -34.56
N SER A 73 -37.65 16.94 -33.66
CA SER A 73 -38.77 17.82 -33.34
C SER A 73 -38.28 19.09 -32.66
N THR A 74 -37.39 19.01 -31.66
CA THR A 74 -36.80 20.21 -31.04
C THR A 74 -35.96 21.01 -32.03
N HIS A 75 -35.22 20.36 -32.93
CA HIS A 75 -34.46 21.05 -33.97
C HIS A 75 -35.34 21.69 -35.06
N LEU A 76 -36.53 21.13 -35.34
CA LEU A 76 -37.51 21.70 -36.29
C LEU A 76 -38.37 22.81 -35.66
N PHE A 77 -38.69 22.70 -34.36
CA PHE A 77 -39.57 23.65 -33.65
C PHE A 77 -38.82 24.78 -32.92
N LEU A 78 -37.52 24.63 -32.61
CA LEU A 78 -36.67 25.68 -32.00
C LEU A 78 -35.65 26.30 -32.97
N GLN A 79 -35.94 26.41 -34.27
CA GLN A 79 -35.23 27.41 -35.09
C GLN A 79 -35.80 28.81 -34.80
N PRO A 80 -35.02 29.77 -34.28
CA PRO A 80 -35.37 31.17 -34.40
C PRO A 80 -35.47 31.50 -35.88
N ARG A 81 -36.62 32.04 -36.28
CA ARG A 81 -36.87 32.57 -37.61
C ARG A 81 -36.05 33.87 -37.80
N GLU A 82 -34.76 33.76 -38.05
CA GLU A 82 -33.98 34.89 -38.57
C GLU A 82 -34.24 35.01 -40.07
N ARG A 83 -35.24 35.81 -40.43
CA ARG A 83 -35.35 36.40 -41.76
C ARG A 83 -35.33 37.92 -41.62
N GLY A 84 -34.19 38.50 -42.01
CA GLY A 84 -34.11 39.84 -42.59
C GLY A 84 -33.24 40.82 -41.81
N GLY A 85 -32.02 41.06 -42.29
CA GLY A 85 -31.26 42.27 -41.91
C GLY A 85 -29.75 42.18 -42.02
N GLY A 86 -29.23 42.17 -43.25
CA GLY A 86 -27.92 42.68 -43.68
C GLY A 86 -26.72 42.74 -42.73
N GLY A 87 -25.70 41.95 -43.07
CA GLY A 87 -24.34 42.44 -43.34
C GLY A 87 -23.42 42.80 -42.17
N GLY A 88 -22.34 42.03 -42.02
CA GLY A 88 -21.14 42.43 -41.28
C GLY A 88 -20.35 41.23 -40.78
N GLY A 89 -19.22 40.92 -41.42
CA GLY A 89 -18.37 39.78 -41.08
C GLY A 89 -17.37 40.03 -39.95
N LEU A 90 -16.58 38.97 -39.70
CA LEU A 90 -15.43 38.80 -38.77
C LEU A 90 -15.81 38.73 -37.27
N SER A 91 -15.24 37.86 -36.43
CA SER A 91 -14.05 37.00 -36.51
C SER A 91 -14.07 36.01 -35.33
N GLU A 92 -13.47 34.82 -35.49
CA GLU A 92 -13.21 33.83 -34.42
C GLU A 92 -12.33 34.42 -33.30
N PRO A 93 -12.51 34.01 -32.02
CA PRO A 93 -11.50 34.22 -31.00
C PRO A 93 -10.57 33.00 -30.90
N LEU A 94 -9.30 33.24 -31.25
CA LEU A 94 -8.15 32.43 -30.85
C LEU A 94 -8.06 32.35 -29.32
N ILE A 95 -7.92 31.14 -28.79
CA ILE A 95 -7.50 30.90 -27.40
C ILE A 95 -6.00 31.19 -27.34
N GLN A 96 -5.61 32.21 -26.58
CA GLN A 96 -4.22 32.54 -26.31
C GLN A 96 -3.90 32.09 -24.89
N ASP A 97 -2.92 31.19 -24.79
CA ASP A 97 -2.34 30.70 -23.53
C ASP A 97 -1.78 31.87 -22.71
N VAL A 98 -2.09 31.90 -21.42
CA VAL A 98 -1.53 32.86 -20.46
C VAL A 98 -0.41 32.18 -19.68
N GLU A 99 0.83 32.44 -20.09
CA GLU A 99 2.01 32.29 -19.24
C GLU A 99 1.99 33.32 -18.12
N SER A 100 2.40 32.90 -16.93
CA SER A 100 2.49 33.72 -15.73
C SER A 100 3.94 34.06 -15.43
N TYR A 101 4.25 35.36 -15.33
CA TYR A 101 5.50 35.88 -14.75
C TYR A 101 5.19 36.91 -13.64
N LYS A 102 5.94 36.80 -12.53
CA LYS A 102 5.88 37.64 -11.32
C LYS A 102 6.55 39.00 -11.53
N GLN A 103 5.96 40.09 -11.00
CA GLN A 103 6.62 40.94 -9.98
C GLN A 103 5.73 42.09 -9.47
N GLY A 104 5.71 42.25 -8.13
CA GLY A 104 5.67 43.49 -7.37
C GLY A 104 4.74 44.63 -7.77
N GLY A 105 3.80 44.97 -6.87
CA GLY A 105 3.23 46.33 -6.81
C GLY A 105 1.74 46.36 -6.57
N ILE A 106 1.36 46.96 -5.44
CA ILE A 106 -0.01 47.22 -4.99
C ILE A 106 -0.83 47.91 -6.09
N ILE A 107 -1.94 47.30 -6.52
CA ILE A 107 -2.96 48.00 -7.31
C ILE A 107 -4.20 48.19 -6.44
N LYS A 108 -4.37 49.43 -5.97
CA LYS A 108 -5.63 49.94 -5.42
C LYS A 108 -6.67 49.99 -6.53
N THR A 109 -7.71 49.19 -6.41
CA THR A 109 -8.89 49.31 -7.27
C THR A 109 -9.72 50.50 -6.79
N ILE A 110 -9.65 51.61 -7.52
CA ILE A 110 -10.58 52.73 -7.40
C ILE A 110 -11.91 52.25 -8.00
N ALA A 111 -12.89 52.02 -7.13
CA ALA A 111 -14.26 51.75 -7.53
C ALA A 111 -14.89 53.04 -8.07
N ALA A 112 -14.94 53.18 -9.39
CA ALA A 112 -15.79 54.16 -10.06
C ALA A 112 -17.16 53.52 -10.32
N THR A 113 -18.10 53.84 -9.45
CA THR A 113 -19.51 53.47 -9.54
C THR A 113 -20.12 54.06 -10.82
N THR A 114 -20.41 53.23 -11.81
CA THR A 114 -21.34 53.57 -12.89
C THR A 114 -22.47 52.57 -12.83
N ASN A 115 -23.61 53.04 -12.31
CA ASN A 115 -24.88 52.32 -12.31
C ASN A 115 -25.32 52.09 -13.76
N GLN A 116 -25.09 50.90 -14.28
CA GLN A 116 -25.93 50.32 -15.33
C GLN A 116 -26.66 49.14 -14.72
N GLU A 117 -27.92 49.38 -14.38
CA GLU A 117 -28.92 48.35 -14.12
C GLU A 117 -29.06 47.50 -15.40
N MET A 118 -28.19 46.51 -15.54
CA MET A 118 -28.45 45.35 -16.39
C MET A 118 -29.60 44.59 -15.75
N ARG A 119 -30.80 44.91 -16.24
CA ARG A 119 -32.05 44.19 -16.06
C ARG A 119 -31.78 42.71 -16.37
N LYS A 120 -31.46 41.91 -15.34
CA LYS A 120 -31.48 40.45 -15.43
C LYS A 120 -32.95 40.07 -15.59
N GLU A 121 -33.38 39.89 -16.84
CA GLU A 121 -34.58 39.09 -17.09
C GLU A 121 -34.33 37.70 -16.48
N PRO A 122 -35.23 37.17 -15.63
CA PRO A 122 -35.11 35.81 -15.15
C PRO A 122 -35.29 34.90 -16.36
N VAL A 123 -34.21 34.28 -16.82
CA VAL A 123 -34.31 33.11 -17.69
C VAL A 123 -35.15 32.11 -16.90
N GLN A 124 -36.37 31.82 -17.37
CA GLN A 124 -37.20 30.77 -16.79
C GLN A 124 -36.40 29.47 -16.88
N ILE A 125 -35.81 29.07 -15.74
CA ILE A 125 -35.19 27.76 -15.58
C ILE A 125 -36.32 26.77 -15.83
N GLY A 126 -36.25 26.04 -16.94
CA GLY A 126 -37.27 25.05 -17.27
C GLY A 126 -37.30 23.97 -16.19
N TRP A 127 -38.48 23.41 -15.91
CA TRP A 127 -38.60 22.25 -15.02
C TRP A 127 -37.63 21.10 -15.39
N MET A 128 -37.31 20.97 -16.67
CA MET A 128 -36.38 19.96 -17.18
C MET A 128 -34.91 20.24 -16.83
N THR A 129 -34.51 21.50 -16.62
CA THR A 129 -33.18 21.84 -16.13
C THR A 129 -33.06 21.59 -14.63
N GLU A 130 -34.09 21.92 -13.84
CA GLU A 130 -34.11 21.59 -12.39
C GLU A 130 -34.08 20.08 -12.15
N ALA A 131 -34.87 19.32 -12.91
CA ALA A 131 -34.89 17.86 -12.82
C ALA A 131 -33.54 17.23 -13.21
N LYS A 132 -32.83 17.82 -14.17
CA LYS A 132 -31.48 17.38 -14.58
C LYS A 132 -30.46 17.61 -13.48
N ASP A 133 -30.47 18.79 -12.86
CA ASP A 133 -29.53 19.15 -11.79
C ASP A 133 -29.78 18.30 -10.54
N TRP A 134 -31.05 18.12 -10.16
CA TRP A 134 -31.45 17.22 -9.07
C TRP A 134 -31.01 15.77 -9.32
N ALA A 135 -31.23 15.24 -10.52
CA ALA A 135 -30.78 13.89 -10.86
C ALA A 135 -29.24 13.77 -10.89
N GLY A 136 -28.54 14.82 -11.32
CA GLY A 136 -27.08 14.89 -11.31
C GLY A 136 -26.50 14.88 -9.88
N GLU A 137 -27.11 15.63 -8.95
CA GLU A 137 -26.71 15.63 -7.54
C GLU A 137 -26.91 14.25 -6.88
N LEU A 138 -27.95 13.52 -7.30
CA LEU A 138 -28.26 12.19 -6.77
C LEU A 138 -27.27 11.12 -7.27
N ILE A 139 -26.82 11.21 -8.53
CA ILE A 139 -25.86 10.24 -9.12
C ILE A 139 -24.44 10.50 -8.64
N SER A 140 -24.05 11.76 -8.48
CA SER A 140 -22.69 12.15 -8.06
C SER A 140 -22.37 11.79 -6.60
N GLY A 141 -23.35 11.36 -5.80
CA GLY A 141 -23.15 10.97 -4.40
C GLY A 141 -22.73 12.13 -3.49
N GLN A 142 -22.93 13.38 -3.93
CA GLN A 142 -22.63 14.58 -3.15
C GLN A 142 -23.63 14.76 -2.00
N SER A 143 -24.91 14.51 -2.28
CA SER A 143 -25.98 14.52 -1.28
C SER A 143 -26.02 13.23 -0.45
N MET A 144 -26.53 13.30 0.78
CA MET A 144 -26.73 12.11 1.62
C MET A 144 -27.71 11.11 0.97
N THR A 145 -28.74 11.61 0.28
CA THR A 145 -29.68 10.80 -0.49
C THR A 145 -29.01 10.12 -1.67
N GLY A 146 -28.09 10.80 -2.36
CA GLY A 146 -27.29 10.23 -3.44
C GLY A 146 -26.36 9.11 -2.96
N ARG A 147 -25.69 9.30 -1.81
CA ARG A 147 -24.86 8.24 -1.19
C ARG A 147 -25.68 7.00 -0.85
N ILE A 148 -26.87 7.17 -0.29
CA ILE A 148 -27.79 6.06 0.00
C ILE A 148 -28.18 5.35 -1.30
N LEU A 149 -28.54 6.11 -2.35
CA LEU A 149 -28.88 5.53 -3.65
C LEU A 149 -27.72 4.71 -4.22
N VAL A 150 -26.50 5.25 -4.19
CA VAL A 150 -25.29 4.60 -4.72
C VAL A 150 -24.96 3.30 -3.96
N VAL A 151 -25.05 3.31 -2.62
CA VAL A 151 -24.88 2.09 -1.80
C VAL A 151 -25.97 1.07 -2.10
N LEU A 152 -27.21 1.52 -2.27
CA LEU A 152 -28.33 0.64 -2.53
C LEU A 152 -28.22 0.00 -3.93
N VAL A 153 -27.80 0.76 -4.95
CA VAL A 153 -27.46 0.24 -6.29
C VAL A 153 -26.37 -0.83 -6.18
N PHE A 154 -25.32 -0.59 -5.39
CA PHE A 154 -24.25 -1.56 -5.18
C PHE A 154 -24.77 -2.87 -4.55
N LEU A 155 -25.49 -2.79 -3.43
CA LEU A 155 -26.03 -3.97 -2.74
C LEU A 155 -27.03 -4.75 -3.61
N LEU A 156 -27.93 -4.05 -4.30
CA LEU A 156 -28.90 -4.68 -5.19
C LEU A 156 -28.24 -5.28 -6.44
N SER A 157 -27.14 -4.71 -6.93
CA SER A 157 -26.40 -5.28 -8.07
C SER A 157 -25.76 -6.61 -7.71
N ILE A 158 -25.16 -6.71 -6.52
CA ILE A 158 -24.63 -7.96 -5.97
C ILE A 158 -25.76 -8.95 -5.71
N GLY A 159 -26.86 -8.51 -5.10
CA GLY A 159 -28.03 -9.36 -4.87
C GLY A 159 -28.63 -9.92 -6.17
N SER A 160 -28.72 -9.10 -7.22
CA SER A 160 -29.21 -9.52 -8.55
C SER A 160 -28.28 -10.51 -9.25
N LEU A 161 -26.97 -10.43 -9.01
CA LEU A 161 -25.98 -11.41 -9.48
C LEU A 161 -26.05 -12.72 -8.68
N ILE A 162 -26.25 -12.65 -7.36
CA ILE A 162 -26.44 -13.83 -6.51
C ILE A 162 -27.69 -14.61 -6.94
N ILE A 163 -28.80 -13.92 -7.24
CA ILE A 163 -30.01 -14.56 -7.77
C ILE A 163 -29.70 -15.31 -9.07
N TYR A 164 -28.91 -14.71 -9.98
CA TYR A 164 -28.47 -15.40 -11.18
C TYR A 164 -27.68 -16.67 -10.85
N PHE A 165 -26.73 -16.63 -9.91
CA PHE A 165 -25.99 -17.83 -9.50
C PHE A 165 -26.90 -18.90 -8.90
N VAL A 166 -27.84 -18.53 -8.04
CA VAL A 166 -28.82 -19.46 -7.43
C VAL A 166 -29.69 -20.10 -8.52
N ASP A 167 -30.17 -19.34 -9.49
CA ASP A 167 -30.96 -19.85 -10.62
C ASP A 167 -30.15 -20.81 -11.50
N THR A 168 -28.85 -20.57 -11.69
CA THR A 168 -27.96 -21.45 -12.48
C THR A 168 -27.45 -22.68 -11.73
N TYR A 169 -27.49 -22.68 -10.39
CA TYR A 169 -26.96 -23.76 -9.56
C TYR A 169 -27.99 -24.88 -9.27
N ARG A 170 -29.30 -24.60 -9.35
CA ARG A 170 -30.34 -25.60 -9.03
C ARG A 170 -30.24 -26.86 -9.89
N ASP A 171 -30.34 -28.03 -9.25
CA ASP A 171 -30.14 -29.36 -9.87
C ASP A 171 -31.11 -29.69 -11.04
N SER A 172 -32.27 -29.02 -11.14
CA SER A 172 -33.21 -29.10 -12.28
C SER A 172 -33.00 -27.96 -13.29
N PHE A 173 -31.74 -27.67 -13.61
CA PHE A 173 -31.37 -26.54 -14.47
C PHE A 173 -31.88 -26.70 -15.91
N GLN A 174 -32.62 -25.70 -16.38
CA GLN A 174 -33.05 -25.56 -17.78
C GLN A 174 -32.95 -24.11 -18.23
N VAL A 175 -32.63 -23.89 -19.51
CA VAL A 175 -32.51 -22.56 -20.11
C VAL A 175 -33.84 -21.79 -20.08
N GLU A 176 -34.96 -22.52 -20.25
CA GLU A 176 -36.34 -22.03 -20.09
C GLU A 176 -37.08 -22.91 -19.08
N THR A 177 -37.74 -22.30 -18.08
CA THR A 177 -38.61 -23.02 -17.13
C THR A 177 -40.03 -22.44 -17.14
N CYS A 178 -41.02 -23.31 -17.29
CA CYS A 178 -42.45 -22.96 -17.27
C CYS A 178 -43.00 -23.15 -15.84
N VAL A 179 -42.73 -22.19 -14.95
CA VAL A 179 -43.25 -22.19 -13.57
C VAL A 179 -44.10 -20.93 -13.37
N PRO A 180 -45.32 -21.05 -12.81
CA PRO A 180 -46.16 -19.89 -12.54
C PRO A 180 -45.50 -18.95 -11.53
N TRP A 181 -45.70 -17.64 -11.75
CA TRP A 181 -45.06 -16.57 -10.98
C TRP A 181 -45.36 -16.63 -9.46
N SER A 182 -46.53 -17.15 -9.07
CA SER A 182 -46.93 -17.29 -7.66
C SER A 182 -46.09 -18.30 -6.88
N GLU A 183 -45.50 -19.29 -7.56
CA GLU A 183 -44.82 -20.42 -6.92
C GLU A 183 -43.30 -20.19 -6.76
N SER A 184 -42.72 -19.20 -7.45
CA SER A 184 -41.26 -18.97 -7.43
C SER A 184 -40.85 -17.68 -6.69
N PRO A 185 -40.33 -17.79 -5.45
CA PRO A 185 -39.90 -16.60 -4.70
C PRO A 185 -38.71 -15.89 -5.34
N THR A 186 -37.85 -16.60 -6.09
CA THR A 186 -36.69 -16.00 -6.77
C THR A 186 -37.12 -15.04 -7.88
N GLN A 187 -38.18 -15.36 -8.64
CA GLN A 187 -38.69 -14.48 -9.70
C GLN A 187 -39.35 -13.22 -9.13
N GLN A 188 -40.03 -13.32 -7.99
CA GLN A 188 -40.64 -12.18 -7.31
C GLN A 188 -39.59 -11.18 -6.79
N ILE A 189 -38.52 -11.69 -6.16
CA ILE A 189 -37.41 -10.86 -5.70
C ILE A 189 -36.66 -10.24 -6.89
N ASP A 190 -36.43 -11.01 -7.96
CA ASP A 190 -35.77 -10.50 -9.17
C ASP A 190 -36.53 -9.35 -9.81
N LEU A 191 -37.86 -9.46 -9.88
CA LEU A 191 -38.73 -8.37 -10.35
C LEU A 191 -38.57 -7.11 -9.51
N GLY A 192 -38.55 -7.24 -8.18
CA GLY A 192 -38.35 -6.11 -7.27
C GLY A 192 -37.03 -5.38 -7.55
N PHE A 193 -35.95 -6.12 -7.78
CA PHE A 193 -34.66 -5.53 -8.15
C PHE A 193 -34.70 -4.87 -9.54
N ASN A 194 -35.33 -5.48 -10.54
CA ASN A 194 -35.44 -4.90 -11.88
C ASN A 194 -36.31 -3.63 -11.92
N ILE A 195 -37.36 -3.54 -11.10
CA ILE A 195 -38.15 -2.29 -10.94
C ILE A 195 -37.27 -1.18 -10.37
N PHE A 196 -36.45 -1.50 -9.36
CA PHE A 196 -35.50 -0.52 -8.82
C PHE A 196 -34.49 -0.08 -9.89
N PHE A 197 -33.91 -1.01 -10.66
CA PHE A 197 -32.98 -0.67 -11.74
C PHE A 197 -33.64 0.13 -12.86
N LEU A 198 -34.93 -0.07 -13.13
CA LEU A 198 -35.69 0.73 -14.08
C LEU A 198 -35.80 2.20 -13.61
N ILE A 199 -36.12 2.42 -12.33
CA ILE A 199 -36.13 3.77 -11.75
C ILE A 199 -34.73 4.40 -11.83
N TYR A 200 -33.70 3.64 -11.48
CA TYR A 200 -32.31 4.09 -11.55
C TYR A 200 -31.86 4.41 -12.99
N PHE A 201 -32.32 3.64 -13.98
CA PHE A 201 -32.10 3.91 -15.40
C PHE A 201 -32.73 5.26 -15.82
N PHE A 202 -33.96 5.54 -15.40
CA PHE A 202 -34.62 6.82 -15.70
C PHE A 202 -33.94 8.01 -15.02
N ILE A 203 -33.48 7.87 -13.77
CA ILE A 203 -32.71 8.92 -13.07
C ILE A 203 -31.43 9.25 -13.87
N ARG A 204 -30.67 8.23 -14.29
CA ARG A 204 -29.48 8.42 -15.14
C ARG A 204 -29.82 9.02 -16.51
N PHE A 205 -30.92 8.59 -17.11
CA PHE A 205 -31.39 9.13 -18.38
C PHE A 205 -31.71 10.63 -18.27
N ILE A 206 -32.33 11.09 -17.17
CA ILE A 206 -32.65 12.51 -16.94
C ILE A 206 -31.35 13.31 -16.74
N ALA A 207 -30.42 12.82 -15.94
CA ALA A 207 -29.15 13.50 -15.65
C ALA A 207 -28.23 13.65 -16.88
N ALA A 208 -28.24 12.69 -17.81
CA ALA A 208 -27.36 12.69 -18.97
C ALA A 208 -27.54 13.94 -19.86
N SER A 209 -26.45 14.59 -20.25
CA SER A 209 -26.48 15.71 -21.21
C SER A 209 -26.84 15.25 -22.62
N ASP A 210 -26.18 14.20 -23.10
CA ASP A 210 -26.43 13.60 -24.42
C ASP A 210 -27.24 12.31 -24.30
N LYS A 211 -28.52 12.38 -24.65
CA LYS A 211 -29.44 11.25 -24.50
C LYS A 211 -29.08 10.06 -25.42
N VAL A 212 -28.59 10.32 -26.64
CA VAL A 212 -28.21 9.25 -27.60
C VAL A 212 -26.96 8.51 -27.14
N TRP A 213 -25.94 9.25 -26.70
CA TRP A 213 -24.71 8.64 -26.17
C TRP A 213 -24.98 7.86 -24.88
N PHE A 214 -25.87 8.36 -24.03
CA PHE A 214 -26.31 7.62 -22.85
C PHE A 214 -26.99 6.29 -23.20
N LEU A 215 -27.83 6.24 -24.23
CA LEU A 215 -28.47 4.99 -24.67
C LEU A 215 -27.45 3.98 -25.25
N LEU A 216 -26.33 4.45 -25.80
CA LEU A 216 -25.22 3.61 -26.28
C LEU A 216 -24.15 3.33 -25.22
N ASP A 217 -24.36 3.77 -23.97
CA ASP A 217 -23.41 3.49 -22.90
C ASP A 217 -23.44 2.00 -22.52
N ARG A 218 -22.28 1.46 -22.14
CA ARG A 218 -22.10 0.04 -21.82
C ARG A 218 -23.03 -0.42 -20.70
N TYR A 219 -23.28 0.45 -19.71
CA TYR A 219 -24.18 0.16 -18.60
C TYR A 219 -25.65 0.16 -19.02
N SER A 220 -26.04 1.06 -19.93
CA SER A 220 -27.39 1.09 -20.49
C SER A 220 -27.69 -0.17 -21.30
N PHE A 221 -26.71 -0.71 -22.03
CA PHE A 221 -26.85 -2.00 -22.71
C PHE A 221 -27.16 -3.14 -21.74
N VAL A 222 -26.50 -3.21 -20.58
CA VAL A 222 -26.79 -4.22 -19.56
C VAL A 222 -28.25 -4.12 -19.08
N ASP A 223 -28.75 -2.90 -18.89
CA ASP A 223 -30.13 -2.68 -18.44
C ASP A 223 -31.15 -3.08 -19.52
N PHE A 224 -30.88 -2.78 -20.80
CA PHE A 224 -31.74 -3.18 -21.91
C PHE A 224 -31.88 -4.69 -22.08
N PHE A 225 -30.83 -5.46 -21.78
CA PHE A 225 -30.87 -6.92 -21.93
C PHE A 225 -31.28 -7.65 -20.64
N THR A 226 -31.44 -6.95 -19.53
CA THR A 226 -31.81 -7.56 -18.23
C THR A 226 -33.20 -7.14 -17.75
N ILE A 227 -33.63 -5.90 -17.98
CA ILE A 227 -34.88 -5.36 -17.45
C ILE A 227 -36.11 -5.80 -18.30
N PRO A 228 -36.19 -5.54 -19.62
CA PRO A 228 -37.35 -5.94 -20.44
C PRO A 228 -37.67 -7.45 -20.42
N PRO A 229 -36.69 -8.37 -20.50
CA PRO A 229 -36.96 -9.80 -20.41
C PRO A 229 -37.63 -10.21 -19.09
N SER A 230 -37.35 -9.50 -17.98
CA SER A 230 -37.96 -9.81 -16.68
C SER A 230 -39.46 -9.49 -16.65
N PHE A 231 -39.90 -8.42 -17.31
CA PHE A 231 -41.33 -8.11 -17.47
C PHE A 231 -42.04 -9.07 -18.44
N VAL A 232 -41.36 -9.43 -19.53
CA VAL A 232 -41.89 -10.40 -20.49
C VAL A 232 -42.02 -11.80 -19.88
N ALA A 233 -41.14 -12.16 -18.94
CA ALA A 233 -41.22 -13.43 -18.21
C ALA A 233 -42.52 -13.57 -17.41
N ILE A 234 -43.06 -12.47 -16.90
CA ILE A 234 -44.35 -12.43 -16.20
C ILE A 234 -45.49 -12.59 -17.21
N TYR A 235 -45.46 -11.82 -18.30
CA TYR A 235 -46.50 -11.85 -19.32
C TYR A 235 -46.65 -13.22 -20.00
N LEU A 236 -45.53 -13.94 -20.20
CA LEU A 236 -45.50 -15.25 -20.82
C LEU A 236 -45.58 -16.42 -19.81
N GLU A 237 -45.62 -16.14 -18.50
CA GLU A 237 -45.51 -17.15 -17.42
C GLU A 237 -44.35 -18.14 -17.62
N ARG A 238 -43.22 -17.62 -18.12
CA ARG A 238 -42.02 -18.41 -18.47
C ARG A 238 -40.76 -17.70 -18.04
N ASN A 239 -39.87 -18.40 -17.36
CA ASN A 239 -38.59 -17.87 -16.93
C ASN A 239 -37.49 -18.22 -17.93
N TRP A 240 -36.71 -17.22 -18.37
CA TRP A 240 -35.58 -17.40 -19.28
C TRP A 240 -34.31 -16.82 -18.66
N ILE A 241 -33.27 -17.65 -18.57
CA ILE A 241 -31.97 -17.28 -17.98
C ILE A 241 -31.16 -16.41 -18.95
N GLY A 242 -31.22 -16.70 -20.25
CA GLY A 242 -30.74 -15.87 -21.35
C GLY A 242 -29.50 -15.01 -21.06
N LEU A 243 -29.67 -13.70 -21.20
CA LEU A 243 -28.61 -12.69 -21.05
C LEU A 243 -28.46 -12.16 -19.62
N ARG A 244 -29.00 -12.84 -18.59
CA ARG A 244 -28.90 -12.40 -17.19
C ARG A 244 -27.46 -12.33 -16.68
N PHE A 245 -26.53 -13.09 -17.27
CA PHE A 245 -25.11 -13.01 -16.92
C PHE A 245 -24.50 -11.63 -17.16
N LEU A 246 -25.09 -10.79 -18.03
CA LEU A 246 -24.64 -9.41 -18.24
C LEU A 246 -24.70 -8.57 -16.97
N ARG A 247 -25.48 -8.99 -15.95
CA ARG A 247 -25.48 -8.38 -14.61
C ARG A 247 -24.09 -8.38 -13.98
N ALA A 248 -23.22 -9.34 -14.31
CA ALA A 248 -21.84 -9.38 -13.83
C ALA A 248 -21.02 -8.16 -14.28
N LEU A 249 -21.34 -7.55 -15.43
CA LEU A 249 -20.67 -6.34 -15.92
C LEU A 249 -20.96 -5.12 -15.03
N ARG A 250 -22.02 -5.14 -14.22
CA ARG A 250 -22.27 -4.08 -13.23
C ARG A 250 -21.21 -4.04 -12.13
N LEU A 251 -20.42 -5.10 -11.94
CA LEU A 251 -19.28 -5.06 -11.02
C LEU A 251 -18.19 -4.07 -11.49
N MET A 252 -18.17 -3.67 -12.77
CA MET A 252 -17.24 -2.65 -13.26
C MET A 252 -17.48 -1.25 -12.66
N THR A 253 -18.68 -0.97 -12.13
CA THR A 253 -18.97 0.33 -11.48
C THR A 253 -18.51 0.40 -10.03
N VAL A 254 -18.07 -0.72 -9.44
CA VAL A 254 -17.66 -0.80 -8.03
C VAL A 254 -16.54 0.18 -7.67
N PRO A 255 -15.47 0.35 -8.48
CA PRO A 255 -14.43 1.31 -8.17
C PRO A 255 -14.94 2.77 -8.12
N ASP A 256 -15.88 3.12 -9.00
CA ASP A 256 -16.46 4.47 -9.06
C ASP A 256 -17.36 4.73 -7.83
N ILE A 257 -18.18 3.74 -7.46
CA ILE A 257 -19.02 3.77 -6.26
C ILE A 257 -18.16 3.94 -5.00
N LEU A 258 -17.08 3.17 -4.88
CA LEU A 258 -16.18 3.26 -3.72
C LEU A 258 -15.41 4.59 -3.66
N GLN A 259 -15.13 5.21 -4.81
CA GLN A 259 -14.59 6.57 -4.87
C GLN A 259 -15.62 7.62 -4.44
N TYR A 260 -16.87 7.51 -4.89
CA TYR A 260 -17.95 8.42 -4.45
C TYR A 260 -18.19 8.34 -2.94
N LEU A 261 -18.00 7.17 -2.33
CA LEU A 261 -18.08 6.96 -0.88
C LEU A 261 -16.82 7.37 -0.11
N ASN A 262 -15.79 7.87 -0.80
CA ASN A 262 -14.51 8.30 -0.21
C ASN A 262 -13.79 7.19 0.61
N ILE A 263 -14.03 5.92 0.24
CA ILE A 263 -13.37 4.75 0.86
C ILE A 263 -11.99 4.54 0.24
N LEU A 264 -11.90 4.63 -1.10
CA LEU A 264 -10.64 4.54 -1.83
C LEU A 264 -10.03 5.94 -1.99
N LYS A 265 -8.93 6.20 -1.30
CA LYS A 265 -8.25 7.51 -1.28
C LYS A 265 -6.94 7.55 -2.06
N THR A 266 -6.26 6.42 -2.18
CA THR A 266 -4.93 6.35 -2.83
C THR A 266 -5.06 5.91 -4.28
N SER A 267 -4.25 6.48 -5.16
CA SER A 267 -4.20 6.11 -6.59
C SER A 267 -3.96 4.61 -6.79
N SER A 268 -3.06 4.01 -5.99
CA SER A 268 -2.75 2.59 -6.04
C SER A 268 -3.94 1.70 -5.66
N SER A 269 -4.71 2.08 -4.63
CA SER A 269 -5.91 1.30 -4.24
C SER A 269 -7.05 1.43 -5.26
N ILE A 270 -7.25 2.64 -5.81
CA ILE A 270 -8.23 2.87 -6.88
C ILE A 270 -7.89 2.02 -8.10
N ARG A 271 -6.63 2.07 -8.55
CA ARG A 271 -6.16 1.30 -9.71
C ARG A 271 -6.29 -0.21 -9.48
N LEU A 272 -5.91 -0.69 -8.29
CA LEU A 272 -6.04 -2.10 -7.91
C LEU A 272 -7.50 -2.58 -7.96
N THR A 273 -8.43 -1.82 -7.35
CA THR A 273 -9.86 -2.17 -7.37
C THR A 273 -10.44 -2.12 -8.79
N GLN A 274 -10.01 -1.15 -9.62
CA GLN A 274 -10.39 -1.09 -11.04
C GLN A 274 -9.97 -2.36 -11.79
N LEU A 275 -8.70 -2.75 -11.73
CA LEU A 275 -8.19 -3.95 -12.42
C LEU A 275 -8.92 -5.21 -11.95
N LEU A 276 -9.09 -5.40 -10.63
CA LEU A 276 -9.81 -6.55 -10.08
C LEU A 276 -11.27 -6.59 -10.51
N SER A 277 -11.97 -5.46 -10.50
CA SER A 277 -13.37 -5.38 -10.89
C SER A 277 -13.57 -5.70 -12.38
N ILE A 278 -12.70 -5.20 -13.26
CA ILE A 278 -12.74 -5.47 -14.71
C ILE A 278 -12.41 -6.94 -14.99
N PHE A 279 -11.39 -7.49 -14.31
CA PHE A 279 -11.00 -8.88 -14.46
C PHE A 279 -12.13 -9.82 -14.05
N ILE A 280 -12.65 -9.67 -12.83
CA ILE A 280 -13.71 -10.54 -12.29
C ILE A 280 -15.00 -10.42 -13.11
N SER A 281 -15.43 -9.19 -13.46
CA SER A 281 -16.64 -8.99 -14.26
C SER A 281 -16.54 -9.58 -15.65
N THR A 282 -15.39 -9.46 -16.33
CA THR A 282 -15.17 -10.02 -17.67
C THR A 282 -15.14 -11.56 -17.62
N CYS A 283 -14.46 -12.14 -16.62
CA CYS A 283 -14.44 -13.60 -16.42
C CYS A 283 -15.85 -14.17 -16.19
N LEU A 284 -16.63 -13.55 -15.29
CA LEU A 284 -18.00 -13.99 -14.99
C LEU A 284 -18.93 -13.80 -16.18
N ALA A 285 -18.86 -12.67 -16.89
CA ALA A 285 -19.66 -12.43 -18.08
C ALA A 285 -19.32 -13.43 -19.20
N GLY A 286 -18.03 -13.68 -19.44
CA GLY A 286 -17.58 -14.68 -20.41
C GLY A 286 -18.05 -16.09 -20.05
N ALA A 287 -18.01 -16.46 -18.77
CA ALA A 287 -18.47 -17.77 -18.30
C ALA A 287 -19.98 -17.91 -18.55
N GLY A 288 -20.73 -16.83 -18.34
CA GLY A 288 -22.15 -16.75 -18.65
C GLY A 288 -22.47 -16.91 -20.14
N VAL A 289 -21.63 -16.37 -21.04
CA VAL A 289 -21.77 -16.57 -22.49
C VAL A 289 -21.58 -18.05 -22.84
N ILE A 290 -20.51 -18.68 -22.37
CA ILE A 290 -20.26 -20.11 -22.63
C ILE A 290 -21.37 -20.98 -22.06
N HIS A 291 -21.77 -20.68 -20.82
CA HIS A 291 -22.86 -21.37 -20.14
C HIS A 291 -24.17 -21.24 -20.94
N LEU A 292 -24.47 -20.09 -21.52
CA LEU A 292 -25.64 -19.93 -22.38
C LEU A 292 -25.50 -20.73 -23.70
N LEU A 293 -24.35 -20.64 -24.37
CA LEU A 293 -24.14 -21.26 -25.68
C LEU A 293 -24.12 -22.79 -25.61
N GLU A 294 -23.39 -23.39 -24.67
CA GLU A 294 -23.28 -24.84 -24.51
C GLU A 294 -24.60 -25.48 -24.05
N ASN A 295 -25.31 -24.84 -23.12
CA ASN A 295 -26.59 -25.35 -22.61
C ASN A 295 -27.75 -25.13 -23.57
N SER A 296 -27.73 -24.07 -24.39
CA SER A 296 -28.77 -23.84 -25.39
C SER A 296 -28.63 -24.78 -26.58
N GLY A 297 -27.40 -25.03 -27.04
CA GLY A 297 -27.06 -25.75 -28.26
C GLY A 297 -27.06 -24.86 -29.51
N ASP A 298 -26.60 -25.41 -30.64
CA ASP A 298 -26.54 -24.69 -31.91
C ASP A 298 -27.93 -24.61 -32.60
N PRO A 299 -28.41 -23.42 -33.02
CA PRO A 299 -29.70 -23.27 -33.70
C PRO A 299 -29.82 -24.04 -35.01
N TRP A 300 -28.72 -24.20 -35.76
CA TRP A 300 -28.72 -24.86 -37.07
C TRP A 300 -28.78 -26.40 -37.02
N LYS A 301 -28.66 -26.99 -35.82
CA LYS A 301 -28.77 -28.44 -35.59
C LYS A 301 -29.99 -28.76 -34.73
N ASP A 302 -31.03 -27.96 -34.82
CA ASP A 302 -32.27 -28.06 -34.04
C ASP A 302 -32.02 -28.22 -32.52
N PHE A 303 -30.94 -27.61 -32.01
CA PHE A 303 -30.52 -27.66 -30.60
C PHE A 303 -30.25 -29.07 -30.05
N VAL A 304 -29.98 -30.06 -30.91
CA VAL A 304 -29.71 -31.45 -30.52
C VAL A 304 -28.33 -31.60 -29.83
N ASN A 305 -27.36 -30.75 -30.18
CA ASN A 305 -25.98 -30.80 -29.67
C ASN A 305 -25.80 -30.00 -28.36
N SER A 306 -26.73 -30.12 -27.40
CA SER A 306 -26.63 -29.43 -26.11
C SER A 306 -25.72 -30.20 -25.16
N HIS A 307 -24.73 -29.51 -24.59
CA HIS A 307 -23.84 -30.06 -23.58
C HIS A 307 -24.12 -29.36 -22.25
N ARG A 308 -24.64 -30.12 -21.27
CA ARG A 308 -25.08 -29.57 -19.99
C ARG A 308 -23.90 -29.35 -19.07
N ILE A 309 -23.46 -28.10 -18.97
CA ILE A 309 -22.34 -27.67 -18.13
C ILE A 309 -22.87 -26.70 -17.07
N SER A 310 -22.46 -26.86 -15.81
CA SER A 310 -22.85 -25.95 -14.74
C SER A 310 -22.13 -24.60 -14.89
N TYR A 311 -22.71 -23.51 -14.37
CA TYR A 311 -22.08 -22.20 -14.41
C TYR A 311 -20.69 -22.16 -13.73
N PRO A 312 -20.48 -22.75 -12.54
CA PRO A 312 -19.15 -22.83 -11.93
C PRO A 312 -18.12 -23.57 -12.80
N ASP A 313 -18.52 -24.64 -13.48
CA ASP A 313 -17.62 -25.36 -14.40
C ASP A 313 -17.24 -24.48 -15.60
N CYS A 314 -18.14 -23.62 -16.08
CA CYS A 314 -17.82 -22.64 -17.13
C CYS A 314 -16.81 -21.59 -16.66
N VAL A 315 -16.90 -21.15 -15.41
CA VAL A 315 -15.89 -20.25 -14.79
C VAL A 315 -14.54 -20.95 -14.71
N TYR A 316 -14.52 -22.23 -14.31
CA TYR A 316 -13.31 -23.05 -14.26
C TYR A 316 -12.65 -23.16 -15.64
N ILE A 317 -13.41 -23.55 -16.68
CA ILE A 317 -12.91 -23.64 -18.07
C ILE A 317 -12.25 -22.33 -18.49
N LEU A 318 -12.88 -21.19 -18.20
CA LEU A 318 -12.34 -19.89 -18.59
C LEU A 318 -11.07 -19.51 -17.84
N LEU A 319 -11.02 -19.72 -16.53
CA LEU A 319 -9.81 -19.40 -15.75
C LEU A 319 -8.62 -20.28 -16.18
N VAL A 320 -8.86 -21.57 -16.42
CA VAL A 320 -7.85 -22.52 -16.94
C VAL A 320 -7.38 -22.13 -18.33
N THR A 321 -8.29 -21.63 -19.17
CA THR A 321 -7.97 -21.18 -20.53
C THR A 321 -7.21 -19.85 -20.54
N MET A 322 -7.63 -18.87 -19.74
CA MET A 322 -6.96 -17.56 -19.62
C MET A 322 -5.54 -17.70 -19.06
N SER A 323 -5.36 -18.59 -18.09
CA SER A 323 -4.04 -18.90 -17.51
C SER A 323 -3.16 -19.76 -18.42
N THR A 324 -3.64 -20.12 -19.62
CA THR A 324 -2.93 -20.95 -20.61
C THR A 324 -2.59 -22.37 -20.15
N VAL A 325 -3.25 -22.86 -19.09
CA VAL A 325 -3.01 -24.21 -18.54
C VAL A 325 -3.67 -25.28 -19.43
N GLY A 326 -4.95 -25.11 -19.76
CA GLY A 326 -5.65 -25.94 -20.75
C GLY A 326 -5.67 -27.45 -20.45
N TYR A 327 -6.18 -27.87 -19.28
CA TYR A 327 -6.24 -29.30 -18.91
C TYR A 327 -7.00 -30.19 -19.90
N GLY A 328 -8.05 -29.65 -20.55
CA GLY A 328 -8.86 -30.38 -21.54
C GLY A 328 -9.84 -31.40 -20.93
N ASP A 329 -10.04 -31.35 -19.62
CA ASP A 329 -11.00 -32.14 -18.86
C ASP A 329 -12.46 -31.73 -19.14
N ILE A 330 -12.70 -30.41 -19.25
CA ILE A 330 -13.99 -29.84 -19.68
C ILE A 330 -13.73 -28.87 -20.84
N TYR A 331 -14.48 -29.03 -21.93
CA TYR A 331 -14.30 -28.22 -23.15
C TYR A 331 -15.63 -27.96 -23.86
N CYS A 332 -15.65 -26.89 -24.67
CA CYS A 332 -16.82 -26.51 -25.46
C CYS A 332 -17.00 -27.44 -26.67
N THR A 333 -18.20 -27.98 -26.82
CA THR A 333 -18.56 -28.90 -27.91
C THR A 333 -19.36 -28.22 -29.01
N THR A 334 -20.08 -27.14 -28.69
CA THR A 334 -20.91 -26.41 -29.65
C THR A 334 -20.07 -25.58 -30.62
N VAL A 335 -20.58 -25.36 -31.83
CA VAL A 335 -19.88 -24.55 -32.84
C VAL A 335 -19.80 -23.09 -32.39
N LEU A 336 -20.89 -22.56 -31.82
CA LEU A 336 -20.91 -21.21 -31.27
C LEU A 336 -20.00 -21.05 -30.04
N GLY A 337 -19.97 -22.03 -29.13
CA GLY A 337 -19.10 -22.03 -27.96
C GLY A 337 -17.62 -22.06 -28.35
N ARG A 338 -17.22 -22.91 -29.30
CA ARG A 338 -15.85 -22.94 -29.84
C ARG A 338 -15.48 -21.63 -30.53
N GLY A 339 -16.39 -21.06 -31.33
CA GLY A 339 -16.19 -19.76 -31.96
C GLY A 339 -15.93 -18.65 -30.92
N PHE A 340 -16.74 -18.61 -29.86
CA PHE A 340 -16.55 -17.67 -28.76
C PHE A 340 -15.20 -17.88 -28.06
N MET A 341 -14.82 -19.13 -27.76
CA MET A 341 -13.55 -19.45 -27.11
C MET A 341 -12.34 -18.95 -27.90
N VAL A 342 -12.36 -19.01 -29.24
CA VAL A 342 -11.25 -18.48 -30.06
C VAL A 342 -11.10 -16.96 -29.87
N PHE A 343 -12.19 -16.20 -29.94
CA PHE A 343 -12.15 -14.75 -29.70
C PHE A 343 -11.77 -14.42 -28.25
N PHE A 344 -12.29 -15.20 -27.31
CA PHE A 344 -12.05 -15.01 -25.89
C PHE A 344 -10.61 -15.32 -25.50
N ILE A 345 -9.96 -16.31 -26.11
CA ILE A 345 -8.54 -16.59 -25.89
C ILE A 345 -7.67 -15.41 -26.32
N LEU A 346 -7.95 -14.82 -27.49
CA LEU A 346 -7.19 -13.66 -27.99
C LEU A 346 -7.29 -12.46 -27.05
N GLY A 347 -8.50 -12.13 -26.57
CA GLY A 347 -8.71 -11.02 -25.64
C GLY A 347 -8.28 -11.33 -24.20
N GLY A 348 -8.61 -12.52 -23.72
CA GLY A 348 -8.37 -12.99 -22.35
C GLY A 348 -6.88 -13.16 -22.04
N LEU A 349 -6.09 -13.65 -23.00
CA LEU A 349 -4.64 -13.77 -22.82
C LEU A 349 -3.97 -12.39 -22.71
N ALA A 350 -4.39 -11.42 -23.53
CA ALA A 350 -3.88 -10.04 -23.45
C ALA A 350 -4.27 -9.37 -22.12
N MET A 351 -5.49 -9.61 -21.64
CA MET A 351 -5.96 -9.11 -20.34
C MET A 351 -5.18 -9.77 -19.19
N PHE A 352 -5.03 -11.09 -19.19
CA PHE A 352 -4.35 -11.83 -18.12
C PHE A 352 -2.86 -11.44 -18.04
N ALA A 353 -2.18 -11.36 -19.18
CA ALA A 353 -0.77 -11.00 -19.25
C ALA A 353 -0.46 -9.57 -18.81
N SER A 354 -1.42 -8.64 -18.94
CA SER A 354 -1.24 -7.24 -18.49
C SER A 354 -1.68 -7.04 -17.04
N PHE A 355 -2.83 -7.60 -16.65
CA PHE A 355 -3.43 -7.30 -15.35
C PHE A 355 -2.76 -8.03 -14.20
N VAL A 356 -2.34 -9.29 -14.38
CA VAL A 356 -1.76 -10.09 -13.28
C VAL A 356 -0.44 -9.49 -12.77
N PRO A 357 0.53 -9.10 -13.63
CA PRO A 357 1.75 -8.44 -13.16
C PRO A 357 1.49 -7.09 -12.48
N GLU A 358 0.59 -6.26 -13.04
CA GLU A 358 0.25 -4.96 -12.46
C GLU A 358 -0.39 -5.10 -11.07
N ILE A 359 -1.30 -6.08 -10.90
CA ILE A 359 -1.88 -6.42 -9.59
C ILE A 359 -0.78 -6.88 -8.62
N ALA A 360 0.15 -7.72 -9.06
CA ALA A 360 1.24 -8.22 -8.21
C ALA A 360 2.16 -7.09 -7.74
N GLU A 361 2.50 -6.13 -8.60
CA GLU A 361 3.30 -4.95 -8.26
C GLU A 361 2.57 -4.04 -7.26
N LEU A 362 1.28 -3.77 -7.49
CA LEU A 362 0.46 -2.92 -6.61
C LEU A 362 0.29 -3.54 -5.21
N ILE A 363 0.16 -4.87 -5.12
CA ILE A 363 0.10 -5.58 -3.83
C ILE A 363 1.49 -5.67 -3.18
N GLY A 364 2.54 -5.81 -3.99
CA GLY A 364 3.94 -5.93 -3.55
C GLY A 364 4.52 -4.66 -2.95
N ASN A 365 4.02 -3.48 -3.34
CA ASN A 365 4.48 -2.17 -2.84
C ASN A 365 4.09 -1.84 -1.38
N ARG A 366 3.81 -2.86 -0.54
CA ARG A 366 3.64 -2.64 0.90
C ARG A 366 4.98 -2.30 1.53
N GLN A 367 5.04 -1.18 2.26
CA GLN A 367 6.23 -0.77 3.00
C GLN A 367 6.59 -1.82 4.06
N LYS A 368 7.65 -2.60 3.81
CA LYS A 368 8.14 -3.66 4.69
C LYS A 368 8.57 -3.16 6.08
N TYR A 369 9.14 -1.96 6.12
CA TYR A 369 9.68 -1.31 7.31
C TYR A 369 8.78 -0.15 7.79
N GLY A 370 7.46 -0.33 7.63
CA GLY A 370 6.47 0.53 8.27
C GLY A 370 6.15 0.06 9.69
N GLY A 371 5.04 0.53 10.24
CA GLY A 371 4.61 0.18 11.60
C GLY A 371 5.20 1.10 12.67
N GLU A 372 4.88 0.82 13.93
CA GLU A 372 5.24 1.64 15.10
C GLU A 372 6.16 0.84 16.03
N TYR A 373 7.14 1.54 16.64
CA TYR A 373 8.02 0.96 17.64
C TYR A 373 7.23 0.63 18.91
N LYS A 374 7.23 -0.66 19.26
CA LYS A 374 6.55 -1.16 20.47
C LYS A 374 7.60 -1.45 21.53
N GLY A 375 8.08 -0.38 22.17
CA GLY A 375 9.03 -0.53 23.27
C GLY A 375 8.52 -1.47 24.36
N GLU A 376 9.40 -2.35 24.83
CA GLU A 376 9.16 -3.18 26.01
C GLU A 376 9.23 -2.32 27.28
N HIS A 377 8.35 -2.58 28.25
CA HIS A 377 8.35 -1.84 29.51
C HIS A 377 9.65 -2.07 30.29
N GLY A 378 10.38 -0.98 30.52
CA GLY A 378 11.61 -0.97 31.34
C GLY A 378 12.91 -0.97 30.52
N LYS A 379 12.86 -1.26 29.22
CA LYS A 379 14.02 -1.09 28.33
C LYS A 379 14.06 0.33 27.78
N ARG A 380 15.27 0.87 27.70
CA ARG A 380 15.50 2.16 27.05
C ARG A 380 15.85 1.93 25.59
N HIS A 381 15.50 2.88 24.74
CA HIS A 381 15.92 2.87 23.35
C HIS A 381 16.59 4.18 22.95
N ILE A 382 17.44 4.06 21.93
CA ILE A 382 18.07 5.19 21.27
C ILE A 382 17.58 5.28 19.83
N VAL A 383 17.41 6.50 19.34
CA VAL A 383 16.98 6.74 17.95
C VAL A 383 18.18 7.22 17.14
N VAL A 384 18.59 6.45 16.14
CA VAL A 384 19.68 6.80 15.24
C VAL A 384 19.13 7.25 13.90
N CYS A 385 19.58 8.41 13.42
CA CYS A 385 19.15 9.00 12.17
C CYS A 385 20.30 9.69 11.43
N GLY A 386 20.02 10.29 10.28
CA GLY A 386 21.01 10.96 9.44
C GLY A 386 21.52 10.05 8.31
N HIS A 387 22.83 9.96 8.15
CA HIS A 387 23.47 9.14 7.12
C HIS A 387 23.64 7.68 7.57
N ILE A 388 22.69 6.85 7.19
CA ILE A 388 22.63 5.42 7.53
C ILE A 388 23.06 4.61 6.31
N ASN A 389 24.23 3.98 6.38
CA ASN A 389 24.75 3.06 5.38
C ASN A 389 25.34 1.82 6.09
N TYR A 390 25.73 0.79 5.34
CA TYR A 390 26.29 -0.43 5.95
C TYR A 390 27.54 -0.15 6.79
N GLU A 391 28.48 0.66 6.29
CA GLU A 391 29.75 0.97 6.97
C GLU A 391 29.51 1.74 8.29
N SER A 392 28.69 2.79 8.26
CA SER A 392 28.38 3.65 9.40
C SER A 392 27.63 2.88 10.47
N VAL A 393 26.64 2.07 10.08
CA VAL A 393 25.88 1.23 11.02
C VAL A 393 26.73 0.09 11.58
N SER A 394 27.57 -0.56 10.76
CA SER A 394 28.43 -1.64 11.22
C SER A 394 29.44 -1.14 12.24
N HIS A 395 30.13 -0.03 11.97
CA HIS A 395 31.06 0.55 12.94
C HIS A 395 30.34 1.03 14.20
N PHE A 396 29.19 1.68 14.05
CA PHE A 396 28.38 2.11 15.18
C PHE A 396 27.97 0.94 16.08
N LEU A 397 27.41 -0.14 15.50
CA LEU A 397 26.96 -1.30 16.27
C LEU A 397 28.13 -2.07 16.90
N GLN A 398 29.29 -2.14 16.24
CA GLN A 398 30.49 -2.76 16.81
C GLN A 398 30.97 -2.05 18.08
N ASP A 399 30.96 -0.70 18.07
CA ASP A 399 31.38 0.09 19.23
C ASP A 399 30.29 0.18 20.30
N PHE A 400 29.02 0.26 19.89
CA PHE A 400 27.88 0.46 20.80
C PHE A 400 27.45 -0.83 21.52
N LEU A 401 27.46 -1.97 20.82
CA LEU A 401 27.07 -3.27 21.36
C LEU A 401 28.28 -4.14 21.76
N HIS A 402 29.44 -3.52 22.00
CA HIS A 402 30.66 -4.22 22.38
C HIS A 402 30.52 -4.91 23.75
N GLU A 403 31.14 -6.08 23.91
CA GLU A 403 31.08 -6.90 25.15
C GLU A 403 31.73 -6.22 26.36
N ASP A 404 32.73 -5.36 26.12
CA ASP A 404 33.46 -4.64 27.19
C ASP A 404 32.65 -3.49 27.80
N ARG A 405 31.51 -3.11 27.21
CA ARG A 405 30.56 -2.21 27.85
C ARG A 405 29.76 -2.96 28.90
N GLU A 406 29.37 -2.24 29.95
CA GLU A 406 28.39 -2.76 30.90
C GLU A 406 27.15 -3.28 30.17
N ASP A 407 26.52 -4.33 30.69
CA ASP A 407 25.28 -4.91 30.15
C ASP A 407 24.14 -3.87 30.17
N VAL A 408 24.15 -2.94 29.21
CA VAL A 408 23.07 -1.97 29.01
C VAL A 408 22.09 -2.59 28.04
N ASP A 409 20.93 -2.97 28.57
CA ASP A 409 19.79 -3.48 27.80
C ASP A 409 19.11 -2.30 27.06
N VAL A 410 19.80 -1.81 26.02
CA VAL A 410 19.37 -0.67 25.18
C VAL A 410 19.09 -1.15 23.77
N GLU A 411 17.90 -0.81 23.28
CA GLU A 411 17.50 -1.08 21.91
C GLU A 411 17.86 0.09 20.98
N VAL A 412 18.27 -0.22 19.76
CA VAL A 412 18.69 0.76 18.75
C VAL A 412 17.65 0.83 17.64
N VAL A 413 17.00 1.98 17.51
CA VAL A 413 15.98 2.22 16.51
C VAL A 413 16.54 3.12 15.42
N PHE A 414 16.69 2.60 14.21
CA PHE A 414 17.14 3.37 13.04
C PHE A 414 15.96 3.98 12.30
N LEU A 415 16.01 5.28 12.03
CA LEU A 415 15.01 6.01 11.23
C LEU A 415 15.66 6.61 9.98
N HIS A 416 15.31 6.09 8.80
CA HIS A 416 15.84 6.56 7.52
C HIS A 416 14.80 6.55 6.39
N ARG A 417 14.94 7.46 5.43
CA ARG A 417 13.97 7.59 4.31
C ARG A 417 14.09 6.46 3.30
N VAL A 418 15.33 6.03 3.04
CA VAL A 418 15.65 5.02 2.03
C VAL A 418 15.57 3.64 2.66
N VAL A 419 15.00 2.68 1.93
CA VAL A 419 14.92 1.27 2.33
C VAL A 419 16.34 0.70 2.39
N PRO A 420 16.69 -0.13 3.40
CA PRO A 420 18.02 -0.66 3.56
C PRO A 420 18.37 -1.63 2.43
N ASP A 421 19.63 -1.59 2.00
CA ASP A 421 20.19 -2.55 1.06
C ASP A 421 20.24 -3.96 1.68
N LEU A 422 20.39 -5.00 0.84
CA LEU A 422 20.40 -6.40 1.29
C LEU A 422 21.48 -6.70 2.34
N GLU A 423 22.63 -6.02 2.28
CA GLU A 423 23.72 -6.16 3.26
C GLU A 423 23.32 -5.59 4.62
N LEU A 424 22.69 -4.41 4.62
CA LEU A 424 22.20 -3.75 5.82
C LEU A 424 21.00 -4.50 6.43
N GLU A 425 20.11 -5.05 5.59
CA GLU A 425 19.06 -5.96 6.04
C GLU A 425 19.66 -7.21 6.70
N GLY A 426 20.74 -7.77 6.14
CA GLY A 426 21.48 -8.88 6.74
C GLY A 426 22.06 -8.51 8.11
N LEU A 427 22.58 -7.29 8.25
CA LEU A 427 23.13 -6.78 9.52
C LEU A 427 22.06 -6.63 10.60
N PHE A 428 20.89 -6.08 10.25
CA PHE A 428 19.76 -5.95 11.18
C PHE A 428 19.21 -7.31 11.61
N LYS A 429 19.12 -8.29 10.70
CA LYS A 429 18.71 -9.66 11.05
C LYS A 429 19.66 -10.36 12.01
N ARG A 430 20.96 -10.06 11.96
CA ARG A 430 21.94 -10.62 12.92
C ARG A 430 21.72 -10.07 14.34
N HIS A 431 21.25 -8.84 14.47
CA HIS A 431 21.02 -8.15 15.75
C HIS A 431 19.52 -7.94 16.02
N PHE A 432 18.68 -8.89 15.60
CA PHE A 432 17.22 -8.73 15.60
C PHE A 432 16.61 -8.42 16.98
N THR A 433 17.24 -8.85 18.07
CA THR A 433 16.73 -8.59 19.43
C THR A 433 17.08 -7.19 19.96
N LYS A 434 18.05 -6.50 19.36
CA LYS A 434 18.54 -5.20 19.83
C LYS A 434 18.34 -4.08 18.82
N VAL A 435 18.08 -4.40 17.55
CA VAL A 435 18.08 -3.41 16.47
C VAL A 435 16.80 -3.50 15.65
N GLU A 436 16.10 -2.38 15.53
CA GLU A 436 14.94 -2.21 14.66
C GLU A 436 15.16 -1.08 13.65
N PHE A 437 14.52 -1.19 12.48
CA PHE A 437 14.63 -0.21 11.40
C PHE A 437 13.26 0.22 10.90
N PHE A 438 13.06 1.53 10.79
CA PHE A 438 11.84 2.15 10.30
C PHE A 438 12.10 3.09 9.12
N THR A 439 11.24 2.98 8.09
CA THR A 439 11.27 3.86 6.92
C THR A 439 10.53 5.16 7.16
N GLY A 440 11.23 6.29 7.22
CA GLY A 440 10.63 7.59 7.49
C GLY A 440 11.65 8.72 7.61
N THR A 441 11.18 9.89 8.01
CA THR A 441 12.00 11.08 8.17
C THR A 441 11.82 11.73 9.53
N VAL A 442 12.93 12.14 10.12
CA VAL A 442 12.99 12.93 11.36
C VAL A 442 12.30 14.30 11.24
N MET A 443 12.03 14.76 10.02
CA MET A 443 11.39 16.05 9.75
C MET A 443 9.87 16.00 9.91
N ASP A 444 9.28 14.80 9.93
CA ASP A 444 7.85 14.60 10.09
C ASP A 444 7.56 14.19 11.53
N SER A 445 6.63 14.89 12.18
CA SER A 445 6.26 14.60 13.56
C SER A 445 5.57 13.23 13.70
N ILE A 446 4.89 12.75 12.65
CA ILE A 446 4.23 11.44 12.65
C ILE A 446 5.29 10.33 12.75
N ASP A 447 6.39 10.45 12.02
CA ASP A 447 7.49 9.49 12.06
C ASP A 447 8.25 9.54 13.39
N LEU A 448 8.39 10.73 14.01
CA LEU A 448 8.97 10.88 15.34
C LEU A 448 8.09 10.22 16.42
N GLN A 449 6.77 10.38 16.33
CA GLN A 449 5.83 9.70 17.21
C GLN A 449 5.91 8.18 17.03
N ARG A 450 6.02 7.72 15.78
CA ARG A 450 6.09 6.30 15.43
C ARG A 450 7.31 5.57 15.99
N VAL A 451 8.44 6.26 16.14
CA VAL A 451 9.65 5.73 16.79
C VAL A 451 9.77 6.14 18.26
N LYS A 452 8.72 6.78 18.81
CA LYS A 452 8.63 7.24 20.21
C LYS A 452 9.85 8.02 20.68
N VAL A 453 10.20 9.09 19.95
CA VAL A 453 11.34 9.95 20.30
C VAL A 453 11.20 10.59 21.68
N ASP A 454 9.98 10.83 22.13
CA ASP A 454 9.66 11.34 23.47
C ASP A 454 10.05 10.38 24.61
N GLU A 455 9.94 9.06 24.39
CA GLU A 455 10.35 8.03 25.35
C GLU A 455 11.82 7.61 25.20
N ALA A 456 12.52 8.06 24.15
CA ALA A 456 13.90 7.69 23.86
C ALA A 456 14.90 8.35 24.82
N ASP A 457 15.96 7.63 25.19
CA ASP A 457 17.01 8.13 26.08
C ASP A 457 17.90 9.17 25.38
N ALA A 458 18.19 8.94 24.09
CA ALA A 458 18.95 9.87 23.26
C ALA A 458 18.64 9.71 21.76
N CYS A 459 18.88 10.77 21.00
CA CYS A 459 18.88 10.73 19.54
C CYS A 459 20.27 11.03 18.97
N LEU A 460 20.76 10.15 18.10
CA LEU A 460 22.06 10.28 17.44
C LEU A 460 21.86 10.63 15.97
N VAL A 461 22.50 11.70 15.52
CA VAL A 461 22.47 12.19 14.13
C VAL A 461 23.84 11.97 13.49
N LEU A 462 23.91 10.97 12.60
CA LEU A 462 25.12 10.62 11.87
C LEU A 462 25.28 11.46 10.60
N ALA A 463 26.51 11.87 10.29
CA ALA A 463 26.84 12.67 9.10
C ALA A 463 27.54 11.83 8.03
N ASN A 464 27.30 12.16 6.76
CA ASN A 464 28.10 11.60 5.67
C ASN A 464 29.50 12.23 5.62
N LYS A 465 30.52 11.46 6.03
CA LYS A 465 31.93 11.88 6.08
C LYS A 465 32.52 12.18 4.69
N TYR A 466 31.92 11.64 3.63
CA TYR A 466 32.41 11.71 2.25
C TYR A 466 31.49 12.54 1.35
N SER A 467 30.70 13.46 1.92
CA SER A 467 29.83 14.34 1.12
C SER A 467 30.66 15.25 0.21
N SER A 468 30.12 15.54 -0.98
CA SER A 468 30.73 16.49 -1.91
C SER A 468 30.63 17.93 -1.41
N ASP A 469 29.57 18.22 -0.66
CA ASP A 469 29.31 19.51 -0.03
C ASP A 469 29.12 19.28 1.49
N PRO A 470 30.17 19.53 2.30
CA PRO A 470 30.11 19.40 3.75
C PRO A 470 29.13 20.37 4.41
N ASP A 471 28.97 21.59 3.88
CA ASP A 471 28.10 22.60 4.47
C ASP A 471 26.62 22.25 4.26
N ALA A 472 26.26 21.70 3.10
CA ALA A 472 24.91 21.21 2.85
C ALA A 472 24.52 20.03 3.75
N GLU A 473 25.45 19.09 4.01
CA GLU A 473 25.23 17.96 4.92
C GLU A 473 25.05 18.45 6.37
N ASP A 474 25.88 19.39 6.81
CA ASP A 474 25.76 20.02 8.14
C ASP A 474 24.44 20.78 8.29
N ALA A 475 24.03 21.54 7.27
CA ALA A 475 22.75 22.23 7.27
C ALA A 475 21.58 21.24 7.40
N ALA A 476 21.63 20.10 6.70
CA ALA A 476 20.63 19.04 6.82
C ALA A 476 20.62 18.42 8.24
N ASN A 477 21.78 18.19 8.84
CA ASN A 477 21.89 17.69 10.22
C ASN A 477 21.35 18.69 11.25
N ILE A 478 21.66 19.97 11.11
CA ILE A 478 21.11 21.03 11.97
C ILE A 478 19.59 21.06 11.86
N MET A 479 19.03 20.95 10.65
CA MET A 479 17.57 20.89 10.47
C MET A 479 16.94 19.65 11.12
N ARG A 480 17.62 18.49 11.10
CA ARG A 480 17.17 17.28 11.84
C ARG A 480 17.13 17.55 13.35
N VAL A 481 18.18 18.19 13.90
CA VAL A 481 18.23 18.57 15.33
C VAL A 481 17.09 19.52 15.68
N ILE A 482 16.84 20.55 14.87
CA ILE A 482 15.72 21.49 15.08
C ILE A 482 14.39 20.74 15.10
N SER A 483 14.18 19.79 14.18
CA SER A 483 12.95 19.00 14.13
C SER A 483 12.76 18.14 15.39
N ILE A 484 13.81 17.45 15.84
CA ILE A 484 13.80 16.63 17.06
C ILE A 484 13.49 17.51 18.28
N LYS A 485 14.22 18.61 18.45
CA LYS A 485 14.07 19.53 19.59
C LYS A 485 12.72 20.26 19.60
N ASN A 486 12.14 20.50 18.42
CA ASN A 486 10.80 21.06 18.29
C ASN A 486 9.70 20.04 18.68
N TYR A 487 9.94 18.74 18.49
CA TYR A 487 9.03 17.68 18.93
C TYR A 487 9.19 17.35 20.42
N SER A 488 10.43 17.10 20.86
CA SER A 488 10.79 16.88 22.26
C SER A 488 11.98 17.78 22.62
N SER A 489 11.73 18.81 23.43
CA SER A 489 12.78 19.76 23.82
C SER A 489 13.77 19.18 24.84
N GLU A 490 13.35 18.15 25.58
CA GLU A 490 14.11 17.60 26.71
C GLU A 490 15.05 16.46 26.33
N ILE A 491 14.87 15.85 25.16
CA ILE A 491 15.69 14.72 24.70
C ILE A 491 17.15 15.12 24.53
N ARG A 492 18.07 14.24 24.91
CA ARG A 492 19.49 14.38 24.61
C ARG A 492 19.77 14.15 23.11
N VAL A 493 20.41 15.11 22.45
CA VAL A 493 20.77 14.98 21.03
C VAL A 493 22.28 15.04 20.83
N ILE A 494 22.83 14.00 20.19
CA ILE A 494 24.24 13.95 19.81
C ILE A 494 24.32 14.03 18.28
N VAL A 495 24.99 15.07 17.77
CA VAL A 495 25.07 15.33 16.32
C VAL A 495 26.51 15.36 15.83
N GLN A 496 26.75 14.73 14.70
CA GLN A 496 28.01 14.87 13.96
C GLN A 496 27.92 16.04 12.99
N LEU A 497 28.93 16.92 13.05
CA LEU A 497 29.13 17.99 12.07
C LEU A 497 30.49 17.84 11.40
N MET A 498 30.56 18.25 10.13
CA MET A 498 31.77 18.25 9.34
C MET A 498 32.61 19.49 9.62
N GLN A 499 32.01 20.68 9.60
CA GLN A 499 32.71 21.97 9.71
C GLN A 499 32.50 22.64 11.07
N TYR A 500 33.52 23.39 11.51
CA TYR A 500 33.49 24.06 12.82
C TYR A 500 32.56 25.28 12.84
N HIS A 501 32.51 26.10 11.78
CA HIS A 501 31.66 27.30 11.76
C HIS A 501 30.17 26.96 11.86
N ASN A 502 29.75 25.80 11.35
CA ASN A 502 28.35 25.36 11.42
C ASN A 502 27.91 25.01 12.86
N LYS A 503 28.85 24.71 13.76
CA LYS A 503 28.59 24.46 15.19
C LYS A 503 27.89 25.63 15.88
N ALA A 504 28.18 26.86 15.45
CA ALA A 504 27.58 28.07 16.03
C ALA A 504 26.06 28.12 15.84
N TYR A 505 25.52 27.52 14.77
CA TYR A 505 24.07 27.51 14.52
C TYR A 505 23.31 26.66 15.54
N LEU A 506 23.91 25.58 16.05
CA LEU A 506 23.29 24.73 17.07
C LEU A 506 23.17 25.44 18.41
N LEU A 507 24.18 26.24 18.79
CA LEU A 507 24.18 27.02 20.03
C LEU A 507 23.13 28.14 20.03
N ASN A 508 22.63 28.54 18.85
CA ASN A 508 21.56 29.52 18.72
C ASN A 508 20.16 28.90 18.89
N ILE A 509 20.04 27.58 18.96
CA ILE A 509 18.76 26.90 19.17
C ILE A 509 18.39 27.03 20.66
N PRO A 510 17.20 27.55 21.01
CA PRO A 510 16.84 27.83 22.40
C PRO A 510 16.72 26.57 23.26
N SER A 511 16.34 25.45 22.64
CA SER A 511 16.19 24.15 23.30
C SER A 511 17.48 23.32 23.35
N TRP A 512 18.60 23.85 22.82
CA TRP A 512 19.89 23.19 22.87
C TRP A 512 20.58 23.51 24.20
N ASP A 513 20.81 22.48 25.01
CA ASP A 513 21.40 22.63 26.33
C ASP A 513 22.54 21.61 26.55
N TRP A 514 23.77 22.11 26.49
CA TRP A 514 24.98 21.30 26.72
C TRP A 514 25.01 20.70 28.13
N ARG A 515 24.30 21.29 29.11
CA ARG A 515 24.23 20.75 30.48
C ARG A 515 23.40 19.47 30.58
N ARG A 516 22.49 19.25 29.63
CA ARG A 516 21.69 18.02 29.52
C ARG A 516 22.40 16.93 28.72
N GLY A 517 23.60 17.20 28.23
CA GLY A 517 24.38 16.27 27.39
C GLY A 517 24.09 16.40 25.89
N ASP A 518 23.55 17.53 25.44
CA ASP A 518 23.48 17.84 24.00
C ASP A 518 24.90 18.12 23.48
N ASP A 519 25.43 17.17 22.71
CA ASP A 519 26.83 17.16 22.31
C ASP A 519 26.98 17.31 20.79
N VAL A 520 27.94 18.14 20.38
CA VAL A 520 28.31 18.31 18.97
C VAL A 520 29.68 17.70 18.73
N ILE A 521 29.73 16.64 17.92
CA ILE A 521 30.97 16.00 17.47
C ILE A 521 31.38 16.65 16.15
N CYS A 522 32.24 17.66 16.21
CA CYS A 522 32.81 18.28 15.01
C CYS A 522 34.03 17.48 14.50
N LEU A 523 33.88 16.85 13.34
CA LEU A 523 34.91 15.98 12.77
C LEU A 523 36.16 16.75 12.35
N ALA A 524 36.03 17.95 11.75
CA ALA A 524 37.19 18.77 11.39
C ALA A 524 37.96 19.24 12.62
N GLU A 525 37.26 19.65 13.69
CA GLU A 525 37.85 20.10 14.96
C GLU A 525 38.67 18.98 15.60
N LEU A 526 38.07 17.79 15.78
CA LEU A 526 38.74 16.65 16.39
C LEU A 526 39.91 16.14 15.53
N LYS A 527 39.70 16.00 14.21
CA LYS A 527 40.73 15.52 13.28
C LYS A 527 41.95 16.42 13.28
N LEU A 528 41.77 17.73 13.12
CA LEU A 528 42.87 18.69 13.10
C LEU A 528 43.52 18.84 14.49
N GLY A 529 42.72 18.77 15.56
CA GLY A 529 43.22 18.78 16.93
C GLY A 529 44.15 17.61 17.24
N PHE A 530 43.78 16.39 16.86
CA PHE A 530 44.63 15.20 17.05
C PHE A 530 45.92 15.27 16.23
N ILE A 531 45.85 15.78 15.00
CA ILE A 531 47.05 15.98 14.17
C ILE A 531 47.96 17.03 14.81
N ALA A 532 47.41 18.16 15.26
CA ALA A 532 48.17 19.22 15.91
C ALA A 532 48.88 18.75 17.19
N GLN A 533 48.20 17.95 18.03
CA GLN A 533 48.81 17.35 19.22
C GLN A 533 49.88 16.30 18.84
N SER A 534 49.68 15.55 17.76
CA SER A 534 50.69 14.61 17.23
C SER A 534 51.96 15.32 16.75
N CYS A 535 51.88 16.60 16.34
CA CYS A 535 53.05 17.42 16.05
C CYS A 535 53.86 17.77 17.32
N LEU A 536 53.22 17.84 18.50
CA LEU A 536 53.90 18.07 19.79
C LEU A 536 54.49 16.77 20.34
N ALA A 537 53.70 15.69 20.30
CA ALA A 537 54.07 14.37 20.76
C ALA A 537 53.74 13.32 19.69
N PRO A 538 54.72 12.83 18.91
CA PRO A 538 54.46 11.93 17.80
C PRO A 538 53.82 10.63 18.29
N GLY A 539 52.72 10.23 17.63
CA GLY A 539 51.94 9.04 18.00
C GLY A 539 50.74 9.32 18.90
N PHE A 540 50.56 10.56 19.38
CA PHE A 540 49.41 10.96 20.21
C PHE A 540 48.07 10.68 19.52
N SER A 541 47.96 10.94 18.21
CA SER A 541 46.73 10.67 17.45
C SER A 541 46.31 9.20 17.49
N THR A 542 47.27 8.27 17.39
CA THR A 542 47.02 6.83 17.42
C THR A 542 46.67 6.38 18.83
N MET A 543 47.34 6.92 19.85
CA MET A 543 47.02 6.68 21.26
C MET A 543 45.57 7.07 21.56
N MET A 544 45.16 8.30 21.23
CA MET A 544 43.80 8.77 21.46
C MET A 544 42.76 7.98 20.65
N ALA A 545 43.06 7.66 19.38
CA ALA A 545 42.15 6.87 18.55
C ALA A 545 41.90 5.46 19.13
N ASN A 546 42.92 4.83 19.72
CA ASN A 546 42.76 3.54 20.37
C ASN A 546 41.97 3.65 21.68
N LEU A 547 42.14 4.73 22.47
CA LEU A 547 41.42 4.93 23.74
C LEU A 547 39.89 5.09 23.58
N PHE A 548 39.42 5.53 22.40
CA PHE A 548 37.99 5.72 22.10
C PHE A 548 37.36 4.58 21.30
N ALA A 549 38.18 3.77 20.62
CA ALA A 549 37.69 2.64 19.85
C ALA A 549 37.58 1.42 20.77
N MET A 550 36.38 0.86 20.91
CA MET A 550 36.20 -0.32 21.75
C MET A 550 36.91 -1.51 21.11
N ARG A 551 37.89 -2.09 21.79
CA ARG A 551 38.72 -3.16 21.22
C ARG A 551 39.04 -4.23 22.24
N SER A 552 38.50 -5.42 22.01
CA SER A 552 38.91 -6.61 22.75
C SER A 552 40.33 -7.05 22.38
N PHE A 553 41.17 -7.18 23.40
CA PHE A 553 42.54 -7.66 23.26
C PHE A 553 42.61 -9.19 23.21
N LYS A 554 43.27 -9.74 22.18
CA LYS A 554 43.60 -11.19 22.08
C LYS A 554 45.07 -11.35 21.70
N THR A 555 45.91 -11.77 22.64
CA THR A 555 47.30 -12.15 22.35
C THR A 555 47.37 -13.46 21.58
N SER A 556 48.28 -13.57 20.63
CA SER A 556 48.66 -14.86 20.06
C SER A 556 50.17 -15.11 20.28
N PRO A 557 50.59 -16.36 20.49
CA PRO A 557 52.01 -16.69 20.60
C PRO A 557 52.75 -16.55 19.25
N HIS A 558 52.03 -16.40 18.14
CA HIS A 558 52.58 -16.27 16.79
C HIS A 558 52.78 -14.81 16.35
N THR A 559 52.26 -13.84 17.10
CA THR A 559 52.42 -12.43 16.79
C THR A 559 53.76 -11.90 17.33
N PRO A 560 54.43 -10.98 16.61
CA PRO A 560 55.65 -10.33 17.08
C PRO A 560 55.45 -9.67 18.45
N GLU A 561 56.52 -9.64 19.26
CA GLU A 561 56.48 -9.10 20.63
C GLU A 561 56.02 -7.64 20.68
N TRP A 562 56.53 -6.78 19.79
CA TRP A 562 56.10 -5.38 19.69
C TRP A 562 54.61 -5.23 19.39
N LEU A 563 54.04 -6.16 18.60
CA LEU A 563 52.63 -6.13 18.24
C LEU A 563 51.76 -6.57 19.42
N ASN A 564 52.23 -7.54 20.21
CA ASN A 564 51.53 -7.94 21.43
C ASN A 564 51.47 -6.80 22.45
N GLU A 565 52.56 -6.06 22.66
CA GLU A 565 52.56 -4.89 23.53
C GLU A 565 51.69 -3.75 22.99
N TYR A 566 51.72 -3.51 21.66
CA TYR A 566 50.83 -2.54 21.03
C TYR A 566 49.35 -2.92 21.19
N LEU A 567 49.01 -4.18 20.93
CA LEU A 567 47.65 -4.69 21.06
C LEU A 567 47.18 -4.58 22.52
N ARG A 568 48.08 -4.81 23.49
CA ARG A 568 47.78 -4.64 24.92
C ARG A 568 47.44 -3.19 25.24
N GLY A 569 48.21 -2.23 24.72
CA GLY A 569 47.90 -0.81 24.84
C GLY A 569 46.62 -0.41 24.09
N SER A 570 46.28 -1.11 23.01
CA SER A 570 45.07 -0.82 22.21
C SER A 570 43.77 -1.28 22.85
N GLY A 571 43.82 -2.18 23.85
CA GLY A 571 42.67 -2.58 24.65
C GLY A 571 42.51 -1.77 25.94
N MET A 572 43.27 -0.69 26.11
CA MET A 572 43.03 0.28 27.18
C MET A 572 42.02 1.32 26.68
N GLU A 573 41.05 1.67 27.51
CA GLU A 573 39.94 2.55 27.17
C GLU A 573 39.75 3.62 28.24
N MET A 574 39.07 4.71 27.88
CA MET A 574 38.72 5.76 28.85
C MET A 574 37.37 5.51 29.52
N TYR A 575 37.37 5.55 30.85
CA TYR A 575 36.20 5.35 31.70
C TYR A 575 36.00 6.53 32.65
N THR A 576 34.77 6.68 33.11
CA THR A 576 34.39 7.69 34.09
C THR A 576 33.68 7.03 35.25
N GLU A 577 34.17 7.25 36.46
CA GLU A 577 33.57 6.64 37.66
C GLU A 577 33.67 7.58 38.86
N THR A 578 32.78 7.40 39.84
CA THR A 578 32.76 8.22 41.05
C THR A 578 33.83 7.79 42.05
N MET A 579 34.58 8.76 42.58
CA MET A 579 35.64 8.47 43.56
C MET A 579 35.05 7.95 44.87
N SER A 580 35.65 6.89 45.41
CA SER A 580 35.30 6.34 46.73
C SER A 580 35.49 7.37 47.85
N SER A 581 34.70 7.23 48.91
CA SER A 581 34.76 8.09 50.10
C SER A 581 36.12 8.08 50.80
N SER A 582 36.94 7.04 50.59
CA SER A 582 38.31 6.94 51.13
C SER A 582 39.30 7.93 50.50
N PHE A 583 39.02 8.43 49.30
CA PHE A 583 39.87 9.41 48.62
C PHE A 583 39.52 10.86 48.98
N ILE A 584 38.43 11.10 49.71
CA ILE A 584 38.00 12.44 50.11
C ILE A 584 39.06 13.07 51.00
N GLY A 585 39.48 14.30 50.67
CA GLY A 585 40.51 15.01 51.43
C GLY A 585 41.95 14.67 51.02
N MET A 586 42.15 13.71 50.12
CA MET A 586 43.47 13.37 49.57
C MET A 586 43.85 14.32 48.43
N ARG A 587 45.15 14.62 48.28
CA ARG A 587 45.66 15.40 47.16
C ARG A 587 45.65 14.55 45.89
N PHE A 588 45.42 15.20 44.75
CA PHE A 588 45.37 14.49 43.46
C PHE A 588 46.59 13.59 43.17
N PRO A 589 47.85 14.03 43.36
CA PRO A 589 49.01 13.18 43.08
C PRO A 589 49.09 11.96 43.99
N ASP A 590 48.75 12.12 45.28
CA ASP A 590 48.78 11.03 46.26
C ASP A 590 47.70 9.98 45.93
N ALA A 591 46.52 10.44 45.48
CA ALA A 591 45.45 9.56 45.03
C ALA A 591 45.83 8.83 43.74
N ALA A 592 46.40 9.53 42.75
CA ALA A 592 46.84 8.94 41.49
C ALA A 592 47.92 7.87 41.71
N ASP A 593 48.88 8.10 42.61
CA ASP A 593 49.91 7.12 42.97
C ASP A 593 49.30 5.88 43.64
N LEU A 594 48.36 6.07 44.57
CA LEU A 594 47.68 4.94 45.21
C LEU A 594 46.88 4.11 44.20
N LEU A 595 46.13 4.75 43.32
CA LEU A 595 45.33 4.08 42.29
C LEU A 595 46.20 3.29 41.31
N PHE A 596 47.32 3.88 40.88
CA PHE A 596 48.24 3.22 39.96
C PHE A 596 48.99 2.06 40.62
N THR A 597 49.51 2.24 41.82
CA THR A 597 50.34 1.22 42.50
C THR A 597 49.52 0.07 43.10
N ARG A 598 48.29 0.33 43.58
CA ARG A 598 47.46 -0.68 44.23
C ARG A 598 46.43 -1.31 43.29
N LEU A 599 45.78 -0.51 42.45
CA LEU A 599 44.68 -0.97 41.59
C LEU A 599 45.09 -1.11 40.13
N GLY A 600 46.24 -0.55 39.71
CA GLY A 600 46.68 -0.56 38.31
C GLY A 600 45.88 0.39 37.42
N LEU A 601 45.14 1.34 38.01
CA LEU A 601 44.29 2.29 37.30
C LEU A 601 45.03 3.61 37.06
N LEU A 602 44.99 4.13 35.84
CA LEU A 602 45.60 5.41 35.50
C LEU A 602 44.58 6.54 35.58
N LEU A 603 44.64 7.36 36.64
CA LEU A 603 43.81 8.55 36.78
C LEU A 603 44.38 9.72 35.95
N LEU A 604 43.56 10.27 35.04
CA LEU A 604 43.95 11.38 34.16
C LEU A 604 43.44 12.74 34.65
N ALA A 605 42.17 12.79 35.04
CA ALA A 605 41.47 14.03 35.33
C ALA A 605 40.43 13.82 36.41
N ILE A 606 40.03 14.91 37.05
CA ILE A 606 38.92 14.95 38.00
C ILE A 606 37.96 16.09 37.63
N GLU A 607 36.68 15.86 37.91
CA GLU A 607 35.65 16.88 37.79
C GLU A 607 35.72 17.85 39.00
N LEU A 608 35.90 19.14 38.73
CA LEU A 608 35.83 20.19 39.73
C LEU A 608 34.47 20.88 39.64
N LYS A 609 33.69 20.73 40.70
CA LYS A 609 32.40 21.41 40.87
C LYS A 609 32.66 22.83 41.38
N ASP A 610 32.39 23.82 40.55
CA ASP A 610 32.39 25.23 40.95
C ASP A 610 31.00 25.59 41.47
N GLU A 611 30.85 25.70 42.79
CA GLU A 611 29.56 26.02 43.43
C GLU A 611 29.04 27.41 43.06
N ASP A 612 29.92 28.35 42.71
CA ASP A 612 29.56 29.73 42.40
C ASP A 612 28.96 29.87 40.98
N LYS A 613 29.49 29.11 40.02
CA LYS A 613 29.02 29.14 38.61
C LYS A 613 28.01 28.04 38.27
N LYS A 614 27.84 27.04 39.15
CA LYS A 614 27.14 25.78 38.84
C LYS A 614 27.67 25.15 37.55
N GLU A 615 28.98 25.27 37.34
CA GLU A 615 29.68 24.70 36.19
C GLU A 615 30.62 23.62 36.70
N CYS A 616 30.58 22.46 36.05
CA CYS A 616 31.55 21.41 36.26
C CYS A 616 32.68 21.59 35.24
N SER A 617 33.89 21.84 35.74
CA SER A 617 35.09 21.93 34.90
C SER A 617 35.91 20.66 35.03
N ILE A 618 36.45 20.16 33.93
CA ILE A 618 37.32 18.98 33.94
C ILE A 618 38.77 19.47 34.09
N ALA A 619 39.40 19.13 35.21
CA ALA A 619 40.80 19.46 35.45
C ALA A 619 41.68 18.26 35.12
N ILE A 620 42.48 18.39 34.05
CA ILE A 620 43.45 17.38 33.62
C ILE A 620 44.73 17.55 34.43
N ASN A 621 45.13 16.49 35.15
CA ASN A 621 46.32 16.46 36.01
C ASN A 621 46.51 17.73 36.87
N PRO A 622 45.57 18.05 37.78
CA PRO A 622 45.70 19.22 38.63
C PRO A 622 46.89 19.09 39.59
N GLY A 623 47.47 20.23 39.96
CA GLY A 623 48.59 20.29 40.89
C GLY A 623 48.25 19.82 42.31
N PRO A 624 49.25 19.71 43.21
CA PRO A 624 49.10 19.15 44.56
C PRO A 624 48.22 19.99 45.51
N VAL A 625 47.78 21.17 45.06
CA VAL A 625 46.88 22.06 45.81
C VAL A 625 45.43 21.54 45.76
N THR A 626 45.08 20.83 44.69
CA THR A 626 43.72 20.36 44.48
C THR A 626 43.46 19.08 45.27
N VAL A 627 42.36 19.11 46.02
CA VAL A 627 41.93 18.03 46.92
C VAL A 627 40.65 17.40 46.37
N ILE A 628 40.52 16.09 46.52
CA ILE A 628 39.34 15.37 46.05
C ILE A 628 38.16 15.67 46.97
N LEU A 629 37.06 16.14 46.38
CA LEU A 629 35.81 16.45 47.05
C LEU A 629 34.86 15.23 47.06
N PRO A 630 33.84 15.23 47.93
CA PRO A 630 32.80 14.19 47.88
C PRO A 630 32.10 14.15 46.52
N GLN A 631 31.82 12.94 46.02
CA GLN A 631 31.16 12.73 44.71
C GLN A 631 31.90 13.40 43.53
N THR A 632 33.23 13.42 43.58
CA THR A 632 34.06 13.82 42.44
C THR A 632 34.08 12.69 41.42
N GLN A 633 33.83 13.00 40.14
CA GLN A 633 34.00 12.03 39.06
C GLN A 633 35.47 12.02 38.61
N GLY A 634 36.06 10.83 38.56
CA GLY A 634 37.40 10.59 38.05
C GLY A 634 37.36 10.06 36.61
N PHE A 635 38.34 10.47 35.80
CA PHE A 635 38.54 9.98 34.44
C PHE A 635 39.74 9.04 34.43
N PHE A 636 39.52 7.78 34.08
CA PHE A 636 40.50 6.71 34.19
C PHE A 636 40.82 6.10 32.83
N ILE A 637 42.04 5.57 32.69
CA ILE A 637 42.38 4.60 31.65
C ILE A 637 42.51 3.22 32.30
N ALA A 638 41.75 2.25 31.80
CA ALA A 638 41.72 0.86 32.29
C ALA A 638 41.37 -0.12 31.16
N GLN A 639 41.41 -1.43 31.41
CA GLN A 639 41.08 -2.44 30.39
C GLN A 639 39.58 -2.71 30.27
N SER A 640 38.81 -2.56 31.35
CA SER A 640 37.36 -2.76 31.32
C SER A 640 36.65 -1.89 32.36
N ALA A 641 35.35 -1.70 32.18
CA ALA A 641 34.51 -0.98 33.14
C ALA A 641 34.54 -1.63 34.54
N ASP A 642 34.55 -2.96 34.61
CA ASP A 642 34.61 -3.71 35.87
C ASP A 642 35.90 -3.46 36.66
N GLU A 643 37.01 -3.16 35.97
CA GLU A 643 38.25 -2.81 36.64
C GLU A 643 38.16 -1.48 37.39
N VAL A 644 37.43 -0.52 36.81
CA VAL A 644 37.26 0.85 37.33
C VAL A 644 36.23 0.91 38.46
N LYS A 645 35.29 -0.03 38.50
CA LYS A 645 34.30 -0.17 39.59
C LYS A 645 34.87 -0.56 40.95
N ARG A 646 36.12 -1.01 41.02
CA ARG A 646 36.81 -1.43 42.25
C ARG A 646 37.19 -0.23 43.12
#